data_AF-A0A7J6LTW1-F1
#
_entry.id   AF-A0A7J6LTW1-F1
#
_cell.length_a   1.000
_cell.length_b   1.000
_cell.length_c   1.000
_cell.angle_alpha   90.00
_cell.angle_beta   90.00
_cell.angle_gamma   90.00
#
_symmetry.space_group_name_H-M   'P 1'
#
loop_
_entity.id
_entity.type
_entity.pdbx_description
1 polymer ?
#
loop_
_entity_poly.entity_id
_entity_poly.type
_entity_poly.pdbx_seq_one_letter_code
_entity_poly.pdbx_strand_id
1 'polypeptide(L)'
;MPAPVASRDSVRIGGFCGFWGDSLTAAPQLVSRGRVEYLIGDYLAELTMSLLYAAKQRSGRKLGYATDFIEVIKMVGGEAKAKGIKFITNAGGLNPKACKAAIEKVYEERGWGEVKVGVVYGDDVLKEIGDLIDNVPHRKSLTTANVYLGAAPIVECLAGGADIVVTGRVVDSALVLAPLIHEFGWSMEDLDLMASGTLAGHVLECGAQATGGLMTDCLETGVAEGWSNIGYPIAEVLASGEFLLSKPPGTGGRVMVEGVKEQILYEIGDPGNYIVPDVVCDFTQVKVDQVGNNVVRVSNARGKCPTETYKVCGTYLDGFKVSTSIIVRGHNAEVKARKTVEAIIKRVERHLGISLDETRIETIGSDFEAVVRMAAKHQDRKVLQLLANELISAGTSMAPGTIGFTGGRARPQAIIRMVPMLAAKSKLPPKIQIGNGAERQLQPSGGPVNIHWPHTTERVPVVQAADPHEFSPCETVDLLRVCYARSGDKGNNVNVGLFARNERYLPFIKHQITADAVRQFFKSRWNLPSTSCVRYDVPGLGAFNFLLTDILGGGGMASLHADNLGKSYGQMLLQMPLLMPSIALDDVRPSKVPELQHFSAECMGFSGKGFDFVVHISKHVAEIILNRPKEHNSLTDEMMGSLTRCTDLLTNNADVRRNVRLVVLRATPDSRTFCAGLDPREFSRSRAVSLAENVEGASNFVRVLTQLARIPQFLVCAVSGRVFGGGWGLLAACDMVIASRESTELTLSEVKLGVCPATILPFVIRRVGPLTAVRLAALATPIDADEAKAAGIVDIVVQRKTDLDSALQAVADRIRLSEPHAVSELKKLAFNMEKKEMGTAELTRSVATVIAHLRAGKEAAEGIRALKQRREPEWASVHVEVPSVVGPGINLKTESRI
;
A
#
# COMPACT_ATOMS: atom_id res chain seq x y z
N MET A 1 40.72 -4.34 -30.61
CA MET A 1 39.52 -5.10 -30.22
C MET A 1 39.71 -5.55 -28.78
N PRO A 2 38.87 -5.14 -27.82
CA PRO A 2 38.93 -5.72 -26.48
C PRO A 2 38.53 -7.20 -26.56
N ALA A 3 39.18 -8.04 -25.76
CA ALA A 3 38.93 -9.48 -25.70
C ALA A 3 37.48 -9.78 -25.25
N PRO A 4 36.85 -10.86 -25.74
CA PRO A 4 35.51 -11.26 -25.30
C PRO A 4 35.56 -11.61 -23.81
N VAL A 5 34.85 -10.83 -23.00
CA VAL A 5 34.61 -11.14 -21.58
C VAL A 5 33.72 -12.38 -21.54
N ALA A 6 34.12 -13.38 -20.75
CA ALA A 6 33.36 -14.62 -20.59
C ALA A 6 31.90 -14.31 -20.23
N SER A 7 30.94 -14.91 -20.94
CA SER A 7 29.50 -14.64 -20.83
C SER A 7 29.02 -14.91 -19.40
N ARG A 8 28.82 -13.84 -18.62
CA ARG A 8 28.13 -13.90 -17.32
C ARG A 8 26.65 -14.20 -17.56
N ASP A 9 26.05 -15.07 -16.74
CA ASP A 9 24.65 -15.47 -16.89
C ASP A 9 23.67 -14.41 -16.35
N SER A 10 24.09 -13.65 -15.33
CA SER A 10 23.26 -12.65 -14.65
C SER A 10 24.08 -11.51 -14.01
N VAL A 11 23.47 -10.34 -13.81
CA VAL A 11 24.03 -9.19 -13.08
C VAL A 11 23.03 -8.69 -12.03
N ARG A 12 23.50 -8.44 -10.80
CA ARG A 12 22.66 -7.94 -9.69
C ARG A 12 22.85 -6.44 -9.42
N ILE A 13 21.75 -5.69 -9.51
CA ILE A 13 21.74 -4.22 -9.40
C ILE A 13 20.72 -3.79 -8.33
N GLY A 14 21.13 -2.93 -7.40
CA GLY A 14 20.25 -2.36 -6.37
C GLY A 14 19.97 -0.87 -6.57
N GLY A 15 18.71 -0.48 -6.53
CA GLY A 15 18.30 0.93 -6.53
C GLY A 15 18.21 1.49 -5.11
N PHE A 16 19.00 2.50 -4.78
CA PHE A 16 19.07 3.03 -3.39
C PHE A 16 18.54 4.46 -3.23
N CYS A 17 18.22 5.16 -4.31
CA CYS A 17 17.78 6.56 -4.25
C CYS A 17 16.89 6.89 -5.46
N GLY A 18 15.75 7.54 -5.21
CA GLY A 18 14.82 8.01 -6.24
C GLY A 18 14.72 9.53 -6.41
N PHE A 19 15.29 10.33 -5.48
CA PHE A 19 15.39 11.79 -5.60
C PHE A 19 16.37 12.37 -4.57
N TRP A 20 16.78 13.63 -4.73
CA TRP A 20 17.60 14.31 -3.72
C TRP A 20 16.80 14.58 -2.43
N GLY A 21 17.17 13.90 -1.35
CA GLY A 21 16.51 13.93 -0.05
C GLY A 21 15.80 12.62 0.32
N ASP A 22 15.95 11.58 -0.49
CA ASP A 22 15.49 10.22 -0.18
C ASP A 22 16.26 9.59 1.00
N SER A 23 15.82 8.42 1.45
CA SER A 23 16.30 7.74 2.65
C SER A 23 17.77 7.33 2.56
N LEU A 24 18.60 7.85 3.47
CA LEU A 24 20.00 7.43 3.63
C LEU A 24 20.15 5.97 4.10
N THR A 25 19.07 5.33 4.55
CA THR A 25 19.10 3.94 5.06
C THR A 25 19.09 2.89 3.94
N ALA A 26 18.81 3.28 2.69
CA ALA A 26 18.70 2.40 1.55
C ALA A 26 20.03 1.76 1.12
N ALA A 27 21.10 2.54 0.98
CA ALA A 27 22.40 2.00 0.57
C ALA A 27 22.99 1.02 1.61
N PRO A 28 22.96 1.28 2.93
CA PRO A 28 23.42 0.32 3.95
C PRO A 28 22.77 -1.06 3.86
N GLN A 29 21.45 -1.16 3.64
CA GLN A 29 20.78 -2.46 3.54
C GLN A 29 21.20 -3.24 2.29
N LEU A 30 21.44 -2.55 1.17
CA LEU A 30 21.83 -3.18 -0.09
C LEU A 30 23.29 -3.66 -0.06
N VAL A 31 24.21 -2.84 0.48
CA VAL A 31 25.62 -3.21 0.63
C VAL A 31 25.78 -4.37 1.61
N SER A 32 25.11 -4.33 2.76
CA SER A 32 25.27 -5.33 3.81
C SER A 32 24.64 -6.67 3.46
N ARG A 33 23.43 -6.67 2.89
CA ARG A 33 22.59 -7.87 2.74
C ARG A 33 22.08 -8.13 1.32
N GLY A 34 22.16 -7.15 0.42
CA GLY A 34 21.56 -7.24 -0.92
C GLY A 34 22.28 -8.16 -1.90
N ARG A 35 23.56 -8.48 -1.66
CA ARG A 35 24.41 -9.25 -2.60
C ARG A 35 24.38 -8.66 -4.01
N VAL A 36 24.48 -7.34 -4.10
CA VAL A 36 24.48 -6.59 -5.36
C VAL A 36 25.91 -6.39 -5.85
N GLU A 37 26.08 -6.26 -7.16
CA GLU A 37 27.35 -5.90 -7.80
C GLU A 37 27.39 -4.41 -8.14
N TYR A 38 26.22 -3.84 -8.43
CA TYR A 38 26.04 -2.44 -8.76
C TYR A 38 24.99 -1.79 -7.86
N LEU A 39 25.26 -0.54 -7.48
CA LEU A 39 24.33 0.34 -6.80
C LEU A 39 24.04 1.57 -7.65
N ILE A 40 22.76 1.82 -7.88
CA ILE A 40 22.30 2.96 -8.66
C ILE A 40 21.52 3.94 -7.77
N GLY A 41 21.75 5.23 -8.00
CA GLY A 41 21.04 6.28 -7.28
C GLY A 41 20.69 7.44 -8.20
N ASP A 42 19.39 7.70 -8.34
CA ASP A 42 18.88 8.88 -9.02
C ASP A 42 18.61 10.02 -8.02
N TYR A 43 19.20 11.17 -8.29
CA TYR A 43 19.07 12.39 -7.50
C TYR A 43 18.41 13.53 -8.26
N LEU A 44 18.27 13.42 -9.59
CA LEU A 44 17.95 14.56 -10.45
C LEU A 44 16.47 14.60 -10.85
N ALA A 45 15.57 14.67 -9.85
CA ALA A 45 14.22 15.13 -10.10
C ALA A 45 14.20 16.52 -10.79
N GLU A 46 13.09 16.89 -11.45
CA GLU A 46 13.00 18.13 -12.24
C GLU A 46 13.38 19.39 -11.43
N LEU A 47 12.97 19.47 -10.16
CA LEU A 47 13.29 20.57 -9.25
C LEU A 47 14.78 20.64 -8.88
N THR A 48 15.45 19.49 -8.79
CA THR A 48 16.79 19.38 -8.23
C THR A 48 17.77 20.29 -8.96
N MET A 49 17.67 20.38 -10.29
CA MET A 49 18.58 21.16 -11.13
C MET A 49 18.64 22.63 -10.73
N SER A 50 17.49 23.24 -10.43
CA SER A 50 17.43 24.66 -10.11
C SER A 50 17.89 24.95 -8.67
N LEU A 51 17.68 24.01 -7.74
CA LEU A 51 18.25 24.07 -6.39
C LEU A 51 19.79 23.97 -6.45
N LEU A 52 20.30 23.06 -7.28
CA LEU A 52 21.74 22.90 -7.53
C LEU A 52 22.33 24.14 -8.19
N TYR A 53 21.60 24.78 -9.11
CA TYR A 53 22.02 26.04 -9.71
C TYR A 53 22.18 27.12 -8.64
N ALA A 54 21.16 27.32 -7.80
CA ALA A 54 21.21 28.29 -6.70
C ALA A 54 22.34 27.98 -5.70
N ALA A 55 22.63 26.71 -5.41
CA ALA A 55 23.75 26.31 -4.57
C ALA A 55 25.11 26.56 -5.23
N LYS A 56 25.25 26.24 -6.52
CA LYS A 56 26.46 26.50 -7.32
C LYS A 56 26.78 27.99 -7.38
N GLN A 57 25.78 28.86 -7.58
CA GLN A 57 25.99 30.30 -7.59
C GLN A 57 26.43 30.83 -6.21
N ARG A 58 25.71 30.46 -5.13
CA ARG A 58 26.01 30.94 -3.76
C ARG A 58 27.39 30.50 -3.25
N SER A 59 27.87 29.34 -3.68
CA SER A 59 29.14 28.76 -3.23
C SER A 59 30.37 29.21 -4.05
N GLY A 60 30.20 30.14 -5.00
CA GLY A 60 31.28 30.51 -5.92
C GLY A 60 31.72 29.33 -6.81
N ARG A 61 30.74 28.53 -7.28
CA ARG A 61 30.91 27.35 -8.13
C ARG A 61 31.58 26.13 -7.49
N LYS A 62 31.68 26.09 -6.15
CA LYS A 62 32.21 24.92 -5.41
C LYS A 62 31.20 23.78 -5.26
N LEU A 63 29.91 24.11 -5.18
CA LEU A 63 28.80 23.14 -5.14
C LEU A 63 28.17 22.97 -6.53
N GLY A 64 26.98 22.36 -6.57
CA GLY A 64 26.24 22.04 -7.81
C GLY A 64 26.02 20.54 -8.02
N TYR A 65 26.29 19.72 -7.01
CA TYR A 65 26.03 18.28 -6.96
C TYR A 65 25.22 17.94 -5.69
N ALA A 66 24.60 16.77 -5.64
CA ALA A 66 23.84 16.29 -4.49
C ALA A 66 24.77 15.89 -3.35
N THR A 67 24.78 16.68 -2.28
CA THR A 67 25.67 16.47 -1.12
C THR A 67 25.37 15.20 -0.34
N ASP A 68 24.12 14.74 -0.38
CA ASP A 68 23.65 13.58 0.36
C ASP A 68 24.32 12.29 -0.13
N PHE A 69 24.71 12.23 -1.42
CA PHE A 69 25.49 11.11 -1.94
C PHE A 69 26.87 11.00 -1.27
N ILE A 70 27.47 12.12 -0.86
CA ILE A 70 28.74 12.10 -0.11
C ILE A 70 28.53 11.48 1.28
N GLU A 71 27.37 11.69 1.90
CA GLU A 71 27.01 11.01 3.16
C GLU A 71 26.81 9.51 2.93
N VAL A 72 26.19 9.10 1.83
CA VAL A 72 26.10 7.68 1.44
C VAL A 72 27.50 7.06 1.31
N ILE A 73 28.43 7.72 0.59
CA ILE A 73 29.81 7.24 0.47
C ILE A 73 30.50 7.14 1.82
N LYS A 74 30.31 8.11 2.73
CA LYS A 74 30.86 8.03 4.10
C LYS A 74 30.30 6.85 4.90
N MET A 75 29.05 6.46 4.66
CA MET A 75 28.40 5.35 5.37
C MET A 75 28.84 3.99 4.86
N VAL A 76 28.95 3.81 3.53
CA VAL A 76 29.10 2.48 2.92
C VAL A 76 30.28 2.31 1.97
N GLY A 77 31.01 3.37 1.62
CA GLY A 77 32.06 3.34 0.60
C GLY A 77 33.17 2.31 0.86
N GLY A 78 33.66 2.22 2.10
CA GLY A 78 34.69 1.25 2.48
C GLY A 78 34.21 -0.20 2.38
N GLU A 79 33.00 -0.51 2.86
CA GLU A 79 32.42 -1.85 2.78
C GLU A 79 32.11 -2.24 1.32
N ALA A 80 31.56 -1.31 0.55
CA ALA A 80 31.28 -1.51 -0.87
C ALA A 80 32.57 -1.82 -1.65
N LYS A 81 33.65 -1.08 -1.41
CA LYS A 81 34.96 -1.36 -2.03
C LYS A 81 35.49 -2.74 -1.65
N ALA A 82 35.44 -3.11 -0.37
CA ALA A 82 35.89 -4.42 0.09
C ALA A 82 35.12 -5.59 -0.56
N LYS A 83 33.86 -5.35 -0.93
CA LYS A 83 32.98 -6.30 -1.63
C LYS A 83 33.03 -6.19 -3.16
N GLY A 84 33.77 -5.23 -3.71
CA GLY A 84 33.81 -4.97 -5.16
C GLY A 84 32.52 -4.39 -5.75
N ILE A 85 31.69 -3.74 -4.93
CA ILE A 85 30.42 -3.13 -5.36
C ILE A 85 30.70 -1.77 -6.00
N LYS A 86 30.19 -1.56 -7.23
CA LYS A 86 30.36 -0.31 -7.98
C LYS A 86 29.14 0.61 -7.80
N PHE A 87 29.37 1.92 -7.83
CA PHE A 87 28.29 2.92 -7.78
C PHE A 87 28.11 3.62 -9.13
N ILE A 88 26.86 3.87 -9.53
CA ILE A 88 26.52 4.65 -10.72
C ILE A 88 25.42 5.64 -10.34
N THR A 89 25.67 6.94 -10.51
CA THR A 89 24.71 7.96 -10.06
C THR A 89 24.80 9.25 -10.85
N ASN A 90 23.65 9.92 -10.99
CA ASN A 90 23.56 11.29 -11.53
C ASN A 90 23.69 12.38 -10.45
N ALA A 91 24.14 12.02 -9.23
CA ALA A 91 24.40 12.97 -8.13
C ALA A 91 25.34 14.13 -8.50
N GLY A 92 26.13 14.00 -9.57
CA GLY A 92 27.00 15.06 -10.07
C GLY A 92 26.26 16.32 -10.50
N GLY A 93 25.01 16.18 -10.95
CA GLY A 93 24.13 17.31 -11.29
C GLY A 93 24.79 18.33 -12.20
N LEU A 94 24.86 19.60 -11.76
CA LEU A 94 25.49 20.69 -12.50
C LEU A 94 27.02 20.77 -12.31
N ASN A 95 27.62 19.95 -11.45
CA ASN A 95 29.06 19.98 -11.21
C ASN A 95 29.64 18.57 -10.93
N PRO A 96 29.62 17.65 -11.91
CA PRO A 96 30.10 16.27 -11.71
C PRO A 96 31.58 16.19 -11.29
N LYS A 97 32.43 17.10 -11.78
CA LYS A 97 33.86 17.15 -11.41
C LYS A 97 34.08 17.50 -9.92
N ALA A 98 33.28 18.42 -9.37
CA ALA A 98 33.36 18.74 -7.94
C ALA A 98 32.81 17.59 -7.07
N CYS A 99 31.80 16.86 -7.55
CA CYS A 99 31.31 15.66 -6.88
C CYS A 99 32.39 14.58 -6.82
N LYS A 100 33.09 14.32 -7.94
CA LYS A 100 34.27 13.44 -7.98
C LYS A 100 35.30 13.82 -6.91
N ALA A 101 35.72 15.08 -6.86
CA ALA A 101 36.73 15.54 -5.91
C ALA A 101 36.28 15.34 -4.44
N ALA A 102 34.99 15.53 -4.16
CA ALA A 102 34.43 15.28 -2.83
C ALA A 102 34.45 13.80 -2.44
N ILE A 103 34.20 12.89 -3.40
CA ILE A 103 34.29 11.44 -3.19
C ILE A 103 35.72 11.02 -2.91
N GLU A 104 36.66 11.44 -3.77
CA GLU A 104 38.10 11.12 -3.62
C GLU A 104 38.62 11.60 -2.26
N LYS A 105 38.22 12.80 -1.85
CA LYS A 105 38.55 13.34 -0.52
C LYS A 105 38.03 12.46 0.63
N VAL A 106 36.83 11.92 0.54
CA VAL A 106 36.32 10.99 1.57
C VAL A 106 37.16 9.72 1.63
N TYR A 107 37.57 9.17 0.50
CA TYR A 107 38.42 7.97 0.47
C TYR A 107 39.82 8.24 1.05
N GLU A 108 40.39 9.40 0.75
CA GLU A 108 41.66 9.86 1.32
C GLU A 108 41.56 10.03 2.84
N GLU A 109 40.57 10.79 3.33
CA GLU A 109 40.35 11.05 4.76
C GLU A 109 40.07 9.77 5.57
N ARG A 110 39.44 8.76 4.96
CA ARG A 110 39.10 7.49 5.60
C ARG A 110 40.20 6.42 5.47
N GLY A 111 41.21 6.63 4.63
CA GLY A 111 42.28 5.66 4.41
C GLY A 111 41.83 4.38 3.72
N TRP A 112 40.80 4.42 2.87
CA TRP A 112 40.27 3.23 2.16
C TRP A 112 41.04 2.87 0.88
N GLY A 113 42.16 3.54 0.62
CA GLY A 113 42.98 3.39 -0.59
C GLY A 113 42.37 4.08 -1.82
N GLU A 114 43.06 3.98 -2.96
CA GLU A 114 42.69 4.68 -4.20
C GLU A 114 41.32 4.22 -4.75
N VAL A 115 40.48 5.18 -5.14
CA VAL A 115 39.19 4.94 -5.80
C VAL A 115 39.22 5.55 -7.19
N LYS A 116 38.83 4.79 -8.22
CA LYS A 116 38.79 5.32 -9.58
C LYS A 116 37.39 5.85 -9.88
N VAL A 117 37.25 7.17 -9.90
CA VAL A 117 35.98 7.84 -10.21
C VAL A 117 35.90 8.21 -11.70
N GLY A 118 34.91 7.68 -12.39
CA GLY A 118 34.49 8.10 -13.73
C GLY A 118 33.50 9.26 -13.66
N VAL A 119 33.64 10.24 -14.55
CA VAL A 119 32.79 11.42 -14.62
C VAL A 119 32.21 11.57 -16.01
N VAL A 120 30.88 11.65 -16.12
CA VAL A 120 30.16 11.93 -17.37
C VAL A 120 29.58 13.34 -17.32
N TYR A 121 29.79 14.13 -18.38
CA TYR A 121 29.31 15.51 -18.52
C TYR A 121 29.19 15.89 -20.00
N GLY A 122 28.90 17.16 -20.28
CA GLY A 122 28.54 17.62 -21.63
C GLY A 122 27.02 17.73 -21.83
N ASP A 123 26.26 17.51 -20.76
CA ASP A 123 24.82 17.71 -20.72
C ASP A 123 24.42 19.19 -20.55
N ASP A 124 25.23 20.01 -19.87
CA ASP A 124 24.96 21.46 -19.68
C ASP A 124 25.21 22.23 -20.98
N VAL A 125 24.12 22.58 -21.67
CA VAL A 125 24.11 23.27 -22.97
C VAL A 125 23.61 24.71 -22.86
N LEU A 126 23.49 25.27 -21.65
CA LEU A 126 22.87 26.58 -21.42
C LEU A 126 23.50 27.70 -22.26
N LYS A 127 24.83 27.66 -22.44
CA LYS A 127 25.55 28.69 -23.20
C LYS A 127 25.35 28.58 -24.70
N GLU A 128 25.22 27.37 -25.21
CA GLU A 128 25.19 27.02 -26.63
C GLU A 128 23.75 26.79 -27.12
N ILE A 129 22.76 26.87 -26.23
CA ILE A 129 21.36 26.47 -26.49
C ILE A 129 20.75 27.14 -27.72
N GLY A 130 21.13 28.39 -27.98
CA GLY A 130 20.59 29.14 -29.12
C GLY A 130 21.24 28.83 -30.47
N ASP A 131 22.36 28.10 -30.48
CA ASP A 131 22.99 27.57 -31.69
C ASP A 131 22.50 26.13 -31.95
N LEU A 132 21.97 25.48 -30.91
CA LEU A 132 21.50 24.10 -30.93
C LEU A 132 20.02 23.97 -31.29
N ILE A 133 19.20 24.92 -30.83
CA ILE A 133 17.74 24.89 -30.93
C ILE A 133 17.23 26.24 -31.43
N ASP A 134 16.43 26.21 -32.50
CA ASP A 134 15.76 27.40 -33.00
C ASP A 134 14.60 27.80 -32.08
N ASN A 135 14.37 29.11 -31.91
CA ASN A 135 13.24 29.66 -31.13
C ASN A 135 13.13 29.18 -29.67
N VAL A 136 14.26 29.11 -28.96
CA VAL A 136 14.31 28.75 -27.53
C VAL A 136 13.33 29.61 -26.69
N PRO A 137 12.28 29.02 -26.09
CA PRO A 137 11.36 29.77 -25.24
C PRO A 137 12.08 30.32 -24.01
N HIS A 138 11.77 31.56 -23.62
CA HIS A 138 12.35 32.21 -22.44
C HIS A 138 13.90 32.23 -22.43
N ARG A 139 14.55 32.21 -23.60
CA ARG A 139 16.01 32.09 -23.75
C ARG A 139 16.83 32.95 -22.79
N LYS A 140 16.44 34.22 -22.60
CA LYS A 140 17.17 35.20 -21.76
C LYS A 140 17.02 34.94 -20.26
N SER A 141 16.01 34.17 -19.83
CA SER A 141 15.71 33.88 -18.43
C SER A 141 15.96 32.42 -18.04
N LEU A 142 16.49 31.59 -18.94
CA LEU A 142 16.92 30.24 -18.61
C LEU A 142 18.04 30.27 -17.56
N THR A 143 17.87 29.48 -16.50
CA THR A 143 18.84 29.29 -15.43
C THR A 143 19.62 27.98 -15.59
N THR A 144 19.01 26.95 -16.18
CA THR A 144 19.68 25.70 -16.59
C THR A 144 19.18 25.25 -17.95
N ALA A 145 19.99 24.49 -18.68
CA ALA A 145 19.55 23.73 -19.85
C ALA A 145 20.41 22.48 -19.94
N ASN A 146 19.82 21.31 -19.68
CA ASN A 146 20.57 20.06 -19.57
C ASN A 146 19.97 18.97 -20.46
N VAL A 147 20.85 18.29 -21.19
CA VAL A 147 20.54 17.18 -22.09
C VAL A 147 20.38 15.89 -21.29
N TYR A 148 19.38 15.08 -21.59
CA TYR A 148 19.29 13.72 -21.07
C TYR A 148 20.18 12.81 -21.94
N LEU A 149 21.41 12.59 -21.49
CA LEU A 149 22.34 11.67 -22.13
C LEU A 149 21.94 10.20 -21.88
N GLY A 150 22.41 9.30 -22.75
CA GLY A 150 22.17 7.85 -22.66
C GLY A 150 23.26 7.06 -21.90
N ALA A 151 23.21 5.74 -22.04
CA ALA A 151 24.06 4.79 -21.31
C ALA A 151 25.52 4.73 -21.80
N ALA A 152 25.78 4.98 -23.09
CA ALA A 152 27.11 4.86 -23.71
C ALA A 152 28.29 5.51 -22.94
N PRO A 153 28.22 6.78 -22.48
CA PRO A 153 29.32 7.38 -21.72
C PRO A 153 29.59 6.70 -20.36
N ILE A 154 28.56 6.11 -19.74
CA ILE A 154 28.72 5.35 -18.49
C ILE A 154 29.42 4.02 -18.77
N VAL A 155 29.06 3.33 -19.87
CA VAL A 155 29.73 2.11 -20.33
C VAL A 155 31.24 2.34 -20.52
N GLU A 156 31.62 3.44 -21.16
CA GLU A 156 33.03 3.82 -21.34
C GLU A 156 33.76 4.08 -20.02
N CYS A 157 33.09 4.66 -19.02
CA CYS A 157 33.64 4.81 -17.68
C CYS A 157 33.86 3.45 -17.00
N LEU A 158 32.90 2.53 -17.10
CA LEU A 158 33.01 1.18 -16.56
C LEU A 158 34.11 0.37 -17.25
N ALA A 159 34.22 0.45 -18.58
CA ALA A 159 35.28 -0.17 -19.36
C ALA A 159 36.68 0.35 -19.01
N GLY A 160 36.79 1.61 -18.58
CA GLY A 160 38.03 2.18 -18.01
C GLY A 160 38.32 1.75 -16.57
N GLY A 161 37.51 0.85 -16.01
CA GLY A 161 37.66 0.29 -14.67
C GLY A 161 37.30 1.27 -13.56
N ALA A 162 36.31 2.14 -13.76
CA ALA A 162 35.79 3.00 -12.71
C ALA A 162 35.05 2.18 -11.63
N ASP A 163 35.33 2.49 -10.36
CA ASP A 163 34.63 1.94 -9.19
C ASP A 163 33.33 2.72 -8.93
N ILE A 164 33.35 4.02 -9.23
CA ILE A 164 32.22 4.93 -9.06
C ILE A 164 32.09 5.75 -10.34
N VAL A 165 30.90 5.79 -10.93
CA VAL A 165 30.57 6.67 -12.06
C VAL A 165 29.59 7.75 -11.58
N VAL A 166 29.99 9.01 -11.72
CA VAL A 166 29.17 10.17 -11.41
C VAL A 166 28.86 10.94 -12.69
N THR A 167 27.58 11.17 -12.95
CA THR A 167 27.13 11.86 -14.15
C THR A 167 26.53 13.23 -13.83
N GLY A 168 26.49 14.11 -14.84
CA GLY A 168 25.49 15.17 -14.92
C GLY A 168 24.12 14.60 -15.25
N ARG A 169 23.33 15.30 -16.07
CA ARG A 169 22.03 14.78 -16.51
C ARG A 169 22.18 13.62 -17.50
N VAL A 170 21.60 12.48 -17.13
CA VAL A 170 21.35 11.30 -17.98
C VAL A 170 19.88 10.96 -17.86
N VAL A 171 19.37 10.09 -18.74
CA VAL A 171 18.11 9.39 -18.44
C VAL A 171 18.35 8.45 -17.27
N ASP A 172 17.38 8.38 -16.37
CA ASP A 172 17.53 7.67 -15.10
C ASP A 172 17.84 6.18 -15.35
N SER A 173 17.14 5.58 -16.33
CA SER A 173 17.33 4.18 -16.70
C SER A 173 18.72 3.84 -17.27
N ALA A 174 19.49 4.84 -17.73
CA ALA A 174 20.85 4.64 -18.18
C ALA A 174 21.78 4.19 -17.05
N LEU A 175 21.46 4.52 -15.80
CA LEU A 175 22.23 4.10 -14.62
C LEU A 175 22.21 2.57 -14.46
N VAL A 176 21.15 1.91 -14.92
CA VAL A 176 20.97 0.45 -14.89
C VAL A 176 21.31 -0.19 -16.23
N LEU A 177 20.98 0.44 -17.36
CA LEU A 177 21.28 -0.09 -18.68
C LEU A 177 22.80 -0.20 -18.94
N ALA A 178 23.58 0.78 -18.49
CA ALA A 178 25.03 0.81 -18.72
C ALA A 178 25.81 -0.38 -18.12
N PRO A 179 25.62 -0.79 -16.85
CA PRO A 179 26.31 -1.96 -16.32
C PRO A 179 25.88 -3.25 -17.04
N LEU A 180 24.64 -3.36 -17.52
CA LEU A 180 24.19 -4.53 -18.29
C LEU A 180 24.91 -4.62 -19.65
N ILE A 181 25.00 -3.51 -20.38
CA ILE A 181 25.78 -3.44 -21.63
C ILE A 181 27.24 -3.82 -21.38
N HIS A 182 27.84 -3.28 -20.31
CA HIS A 182 29.24 -3.52 -19.98
C HIS A 182 29.52 -4.99 -19.65
N GLU A 183 28.69 -5.61 -18.81
CA GLU A 183 28.93 -6.95 -18.28
C GLU A 183 28.58 -8.06 -19.28
N PHE A 184 27.50 -7.88 -20.05
CA PHE A 184 27.09 -8.88 -21.05
C PHE A 184 27.69 -8.63 -22.44
N GLY A 185 28.25 -7.45 -22.69
CA GLY A 185 28.72 -7.06 -24.02
C GLY A 185 27.59 -6.89 -25.04
N TRP A 186 26.39 -6.53 -24.57
CA TRP A 186 25.24 -6.29 -25.46
C TRP A 186 25.56 -5.21 -26.51
N SER A 187 25.07 -5.42 -27.73
CA SER A 187 25.13 -4.35 -28.73
C SER A 187 24.08 -3.30 -28.41
N MET A 188 24.41 -2.02 -28.58
CA MET A 188 23.42 -0.93 -28.53
C MET A 188 22.38 -1.05 -29.66
N GLU A 189 22.62 -1.91 -30.65
CA GLU A 189 21.68 -2.23 -31.73
C GLU A 189 20.71 -3.37 -31.35
N ASP A 190 20.93 -4.07 -30.23
CA ASP A 190 20.02 -5.10 -29.71
C ASP A 190 18.84 -4.41 -29.00
N LEU A 191 17.94 -3.83 -29.78
CA LEU A 191 16.90 -2.91 -29.29
C LEU A 191 16.01 -3.52 -28.20
N ASP A 192 15.65 -4.81 -28.30
CA ASP A 192 14.87 -5.50 -27.27
C ASP A 192 15.64 -5.61 -25.94
N LEU A 193 16.96 -5.83 -25.98
CA LEU A 193 17.80 -5.85 -24.79
C LEU A 193 17.96 -4.44 -24.20
N MET A 194 18.09 -3.41 -25.06
CA MET A 194 18.10 -2.01 -24.60
C MET A 194 16.78 -1.66 -23.90
N ALA A 195 15.65 -2.04 -24.48
CA ALA A 195 14.33 -1.82 -23.89
C ALA A 195 14.16 -2.58 -22.57
N SER A 196 14.66 -3.82 -22.48
CA SER A 196 14.59 -4.61 -21.25
C SER A 196 15.46 -4.03 -20.14
N GLY A 197 16.68 -3.61 -20.45
CA GLY A 197 17.56 -2.92 -19.50
C GLY A 197 16.99 -1.56 -19.06
N THR A 198 16.37 -0.82 -19.98
CA THR A 198 15.64 0.41 -19.66
C THR A 198 14.44 0.15 -18.73
N LEU A 199 13.67 -0.91 -18.97
CA LEU A 199 12.56 -1.31 -18.10
C LEU A 199 13.06 -1.69 -16.70
N ALA A 200 14.15 -2.47 -16.61
CA ALA A 200 14.77 -2.80 -15.33
C ALA A 200 15.21 -1.53 -14.57
N GLY A 201 15.77 -0.55 -15.29
CA GLY A 201 16.10 0.77 -14.75
C GLY A 201 14.87 1.47 -14.16
N HIS A 202 13.84 1.62 -14.98
CA HIS A 202 12.59 2.27 -14.59
C HIS A 202 11.93 1.63 -13.34
N VAL A 203 12.02 0.31 -13.20
CA VAL A 203 11.47 -0.42 -12.04
C VAL A 203 12.35 -0.28 -10.79
N LEU A 204 13.66 -0.16 -10.93
CA LEU A 204 14.60 0.06 -9.81
C LEU A 204 14.60 1.50 -9.28
N GLU A 205 14.08 2.45 -10.06
CA GLU A 205 14.04 3.86 -9.73
C GLU A 205 12.90 4.23 -8.75
N CYS A 206 12.88 5.52 -8.38
CA CYS A 206 11.87 6.13 -7.53
C CYS A 206 11.71 5.49 -6.13
N GLY A 207 12.78 4.90 -5.60
CA GLY A 207 12.90 4.42 -4.22
C GLY A 207 12.34 3.02 -4.02
N ALA A 208 11.50 2.85 -2.99
CA ALA A 208 10.96 1.54 -2.60
C ALA A 208 9.62 1.17 -3.29
N GLN A 209 9.29 1.77 -4.45
CA GLN A 209 7.97 1.59 -5.07
C GLN A 209 7.72 0.15 -5.53
N ALA A 210 8.68 -0.46 -6.23
CA ALA A 210 8.61 -1.86 -6.65
C ALA A 210 8.62 -2.88 -5.48
N THR A 211 8.89 -2.44 -4.26
CA THR A 211 8.97 -3.26 -3.04
C THR A 211 7.88 -2.90 -2.01
N GLY A 212 6.80 -2.25 -2.46
CA GLY A 212 5.60 -1.99 -1.66
C GLY A 212 5.41 -0.54 -1.21
N GLY A 213 6.26 0.38 -1.65
CA GLY A 213 6.06 1.81 -1.47
C GLY A 213 4.96 2.33 -2.39
N LEU A 214 4.08 3.19 -1.86
CA LEU A 214 3.07 3.93 -2.62
C LEU A 214 2.09 3.06 -3.45
N MET A 215 1.86 1.83 -3.01
CA MET A 215 0.96 0.87 -3.66
C MET A 215 -0.51 1.07 -3.28
N THR A 216 -1.46 0.84 -4.20
CA THR A 216 -2.91 0.94 -3.92
C THR A 216 -3.33 0.08 -2.73
N ASP A 217 -3.04 -1.23 -2.76
CA ASP A 217 -3.49 -2.18 -1.73
C ASP A 217 -2.49 -2.31 -0.56
N CYS A 218 -1.78 -1.24 -0.21
CA CYS A 218 -0.72 -1.28 0.80
C CYS A 218 -1.19 -1.76 2.19
N LEU A 219 -2.44 -1.49 2.56
CA LEU A 219 -3.06 -1.97 3.80
C LEU A 219 -3.50 -3.43 3.68
N GLU A 220 -4.15 -3.78 2.58
CA GLU A 220 -4.76 -5.11 2.37
C GLU A 220 -3.70 -6.21 2.25
N THR A 221 -2.54 -5.84 1.71
CA THR A 221 -1.40 -6.74 1.49
C THR A 221 -0.47 -6.86 2.71
N GLY A 222 -0.72 -6.09 3.78
CA GLY A 222 0.11 -6.02 4.97
C GLY A 222 1.47 -5.35 4.77
N VAL A 223 1.70 -4.74 3.60
CA VAL A 223 2.96 -4.06 3.25
C VAL A 223 3.23 -2.87 4.16
N ALA A 224 2.17 -2.16 4.57
CA ALA A 224 2.26 -0.98 5.43
C ALA A 224 2.95 -1.26 6.78
N GLU A 225 2.80 -2.47 7.33
CA GLU A 225 3.44 -2.89 8.59
C GLU A 225 4.98 -2.93 8.48
N GLY A 226 5.50 -3.08 7.26
CA GLY A 226 6.94 -3.16 6.99
C GLY A 226 7.60 -1.83 6.62
N TRP A 227 6.88 -0.71 6.57
CA TRP A 227 7.41 0.56 6.05
C TRP A 227 8.57 1.14 6.87
N SER A 228 8.60 0.90 8.18
CA SER A 228 9.67 1.39 9.08
C SER A 228 11.07 0.86 8.71
N ASN A 229 11.13 -0.28 8.01
CA ASN A 229 12.36 -0.90 7.55
C ASN A 229 12.20 -1.42 6.11
N ILE A 230 11.54 -0.67 5.25
CA ILE A 230 11.22 -1.13 3.89
C ILE A 230 12.47 -1.49 3.10
N GLY A 231 12.43 -2.67 2.45
CA GLY A 231 13.49 -3.14 1.57
C GLY A 231 13.53 -2.34 0.27
N TYR A 232 14.70 -1.88 -0.17
CA TYR A 232 14.86 -1.23 -1.48
C TYR A 232 15.06 -2.27 -2.62
N PRO A 233 14.69 -1.96 -3.87
CA PRO A 233 14.60 -2.97 -4.92
C PRO A 233 15.97 -3.46 -5.39
N ILE A 234 16.03 -4.75 -5.74
CA ILE A 234 17.15 -5.42 -6.40
C ILE A 234 16.63 -6.11 -7.66
N ALA A 235 17.28 -5.87 -8.79
CA ALA A 235 17.06 -6.61 -10.02
C ALA A 235 18.25 -7.54 -10.27
N GLU A 236 17.96 -8.82 -10.45
CA GLU A 236 18.88 -9.80 -11.01
C GLU A 236 18.51 -9.97 -12.48
N VAL A 237 19.28 -9.33 -13.36
CA VAL A 237 19.02 -9.29 -14.80
C VAL A 237 19.81 -10.40 -15.47
N LEU A 238 19.16 -11.20 -16.29
CA LEU A 238 19.77 -12.27 -17.07
C LEU A 238 20.34 -11.73 -18.38
N ALA A 239 21.31 -12.44 -18.96
CA ALA A 239 21.89 -12.08 -20.27
C ALA A 239 20.84 -12.02 -21.41
N SER A 240 19.69 -12.69 -21.24
CA SER A 240 18.54 -12.65 -22.16
C SER A 240 17.69 -11.38 -22.06
N GLY A 241 17.96 -10.52 -21.07
CA GLY A 241 17.20 -9.31 -20.78
C GLY A 241 16.05 -9.49 -19.78
N GLU A 242 15.56 -10.72 -19.54
CA GLU A 242 14.60 -11.00 -18.47
C GLU A 242 15.23 -10.74 -17.09
N PHE A 243 14.44 -10.28 -16.12
CA PHE A 243 14.97 -9.98 -14.79
C PHE A 243 14.05 -10.36 -13.64
N LEU A 244 14.67 -10.69 -12.51
CA LEU A 244 14.00 -11.02 -11.25
C LEU A 244 14.12 -9.84 -10.27
N LEU A 245 12.98 -9.30 -9.87
CA LEU A 245 12.86 -8.30 -8.82
C LEU A 245 12.78 -8.95 -7.45
N SER A 246 13.57 -8.43 -6.53
CA SER A 246 13.61 -8.85 -5.13
C SER A 246 13.98 -7.66 -4.23
N LYS A 247 14.23 -7.93 -2.94
CA LYS A 247 14.65 -6.94 -1.95
C LYS A 247 15.63 -7.59 -0.96
N PRO A 248 16.45 -6.81 -0.21
CA PRO A 248 17.35 -7.37 0.78
C PRO A 248 16.63 -8.25 1.82
N PRO A 249 17.21 -9.39 2.23
CA PRO A 249 16.61 -10.26 3.23
C PRO A 249 16.54 -9.59 4.62
N GLY A 250 15.50 -9.91 5.37
CA GLY A 250 15.27 -9.36 6.72
C GLY A 250 14.83 -7.88 6.76
N THR A 251 14.40 -7.33 5.62
CA THR A 251 13.76 -6.01 5.52
C THR A 251 12.24 -6.14 5.46
N GLY A 252 11.52 -5.06 5.74
CA GLY A 252 10.09 -4.92 5.48
C GLY A 252 9.76 -4.72 3.99
N GLY A 253 8.55 -4.26 3.69
CA GLY A 253 8.02 -4.21 2.33
C GLY A 253 7.69 -5.58 1.74
N ARG A 254 7.15 -5.60 0.53
CA ARG A 254 6.88 -6.82 -0.23
C ARG A 254 7.04 -6.62 -1.73
N VAL A 255 7.64 -7.59 -2.42
CA VAL A 255 7.71 -7.59 -3.89
C VAL A 255 6.58 -8.46 -4.44
N MET A 256 5.63 -7.82 -5.11
CA MET A 256 4.41 -8.45 -5.65
C MET A 256 4.14 -7.98 -7.08
N VAL A 257 3.43 -8.80 -7.86
CA VAL A 257 3.05 -8.49 -9.25
C VAL A 257 2.35 -7.14 -9.35
N GLU A 258 1.38 -6.85 -8.47
CA GLU A 258 0.59 -5.63 -8.51
C GLU A 258 1.46 -4.39 -8.28
N GLY A 259 2.36 -4.42 -7.28
CA GLY A 259 3.26 -3.31 -6.99
C GLY A 259 4.27 -3.07 -8.12
N VAL A 260 4.78 -4.13 -8.74
CA VAL A 260 5.68 -4.02 -9.90
C VAL A 260 4.94 -3.49 -11.12
N LYS A 261 3.71 -3.95 -11.38
CA LYS A 261 2.85 -3.42 -12.46
C LYS A 261 2.57 -1.93 -12.29
N GLU A 262 2.21 -1.50 -11.08
CA GLU A 262 2.01 -0.09 -10.75
C GLU A 262 3.27 0.74 -11.04
N GLN A 263 4.44 0.26 -10.64
CA GLN A 263 5.70 0.93 -10.94
C GLN A 263 5.98 1.00 -12.45
N ILE A 264 5.71 -0.06 -13.22
CA ILE A 264 5.97 -0.09 -14.67
C ILE A 264 5.19 0.99 -15.44
N LEU A 265 3.96 1.32 -15.01
CA LEU A 265 3.19 2.40 -15.67
C LEU A 265 3.34 3.75 -14.97
N TYR A 266 4.16 3.89 -13.92
CA TYR A 266 4.34 5.16 -13.24
C TYR A 266 5.09 6.16 -14.16
N GLU A 267 4.55 7.36 -14.34
CA GLU A 267 5.11 8.42 -15.23
C GLU A 267 5.31 8.03 -16.71
N ILE A 268 4.60 6.98 -17.15
CA ILE A 268 4.58 6.56 -18.55
C ILE A 268 3.48 7.31 -19.30
N GLY A 269 3.89 8.04 -20.36
CA GLY A 269 2.98 8.73 -21.27
C GLY A 269 2.32 7.77 -22.26
N ASP A 270 3.03 7.42 -23.32
CA ASP A 270 2.63 6.38 -24.27
C ASP A 270 3.42 5.09 -23.97
N PRO A 271 2.80 4.03 -23.42
CA PRO A 271 3.49 2.79 -23.09
C PRO A 271 4.03 2.04 -24.32
N GLY A 272 3.47 2.27 -25.51
CA GLY A 272 3.98 1.67 -26.74
C GLY A 272 5.17 2.42 -27.33
N ASN A 273 5.37 3.69 -26.93
CA ASN A 273 6.39 4.58 -27.45
C ASN A 273 7.06 5.36 -26.32
N TYR A 274 7.61 4.65 -25.34
CA TYR A 274 8.37 5.28 -24.26
C TYR A 274 9.78 5.64 -24.76
N ILE A 275 9.94 6.90 -25.15
CA ILE A 275 11.16 7.41 -25.80
C ILE A 275 12.23 7.73 -24.74
N VAL A 276 13.36 7.02 -24.82
CA VAL A 276 14.60 7.37 -24.10
C VAL A 276 15.74 7.55 -25.11
N PRO A 277 16.88 8.14 -24.70
CA PRO A 277 18.01 8.37 -25.59
C PRO A 277 18.52 7.13 -26.33
N ASP A 278 18.55 5.97 -25.66
CA ASP A 278 19.18 4.77 -26.22
C ASP A 278 18.21 3.89 -27.03
N VAL A 279 16.90 3.97 -26.77
CA VAL A 279 15.87 3.12 -27.40
C VAL A 279 14.48 3.76 -27.26
N VAL A 280 13.54 3.44 -28.16
CA VAL A 280 12.11 3.69 -27.93
C VAL A 280 11.47 2.39 -27.45
N CYS A 281 10.99 2.36 -26.21
CA CYS A 281 10.47 1.13 -25.60
C CYS A 281 8.99 0.93 -25.89
N ASP A 282 8.60 -0.32 -26.09
CA ASP A 282 7.23 -0.79 -26.12
C ASP A 282 7.00 -1.73 -24.92
N PHE A 283 6.20 -1.24 -23.97
CA PHE A 283 5.81 -1.93 -22.76
C PHE A 283 4.40 -2.55 -22.83
N THR A 284 3.72 -2.46 -23.98
CA THR A 284 2.32 -2.91 -24.13
C THR A 284 2.13 -4.41 -23.90
N GLN A 285 3.19 -5.20 -24.11
CA GLN A 285 3.20 -6.66 -24.02
C GLN A 285 4.12 -7.20 -22.91
N VAL A 286 4.62 -6.34 -22.02
CA VAL A 286 5.43 -6.76 -20.87
C VAL A 286 4.64 -7.75 -20.02
N LYS A 287 5.32 -8.79 -19.54
CA LYS A 287 4.76 -9.80 -18.63
C LYS A 287 5.39 -9.68 -17.25
N VAL A 288 4.57 -9.92 -16.23
CA VAL A 288 4.98 -9.83 -14.83
C VAL A 288 4.41 -11.04 -14.09
N ASP A 289 5.29 -11.94 -13.65
CA ASP A 289 4.92 -13.21 -13.03
C ASP A 289 5.44 -13.29 -11.58
N GLN A 290 4.60 -13.73 -10.64
CA GLN A 290 5.05 -14.08 -9.29
C GLN A 290 5.76 -15.44 -9.35
N VAL A 291 7.06 -15.47 -9.07
CA VAL A 291 7.85 -16.72 -9.14
C VAL A 291 8.38 -17.18 -7.78
N GLY A 292 8.21 -16.38 -6.74
CA GLY A 292 8.53 -16.76 -5.37
C GLY A 292 8.03 -15.73 -4.35
N ASN A 293 8.19 -16.00 -3.06
CA ASN A 293 7.88 -15.02 -2.03
C ASN A 293 8.86 -13.84 -2.12
N ASN A 294 8.35 -12.63 -2.35
CA ASN A 294 9.17 -11.44 -2.64
C ASN A 294 10.05 -11.58 -3.90
N VAL A 295 9.64 -12.40 -4.87
CA VAL A 295 10.33 -12.52 -6.15
C VAL A 295 9.34 -12.44 -7.31
N VAL A 296 9.52 -11.43 -8.15
CA VAL A 296 8.70 -11.18 -9.34
C VAL A 296 9.60 -11.21 -10.57
N ARG A 297 9.18 -11.91 -11.61
CA ARG A 297 9.87 -11.98 -12.89
C ARG A 297 9.24 -11.01 -13.88
N VAL A 298 10.05 -10.25 -14.60
CA VAL A 298 9.60 -9.28 -15.61
C VAL A 298 10.28 -9.57 -16.94
N SER A 299 9.50 -9.64 -18.01
CA SER A 299 10.01 -9.98 -19.35
C SER A 299 9.19 -9.37 -20.48
N ASN A 300 9.66 -9.57 -21.72
CA ASN A 300 8.97 -9.22 -22.97
C ASN A 300 8.81 -7.70 -23.21
N ALA A 301 9.74 -6.88 -22.72
CA ALA A 301 9.91 -5.52 -23.23
C ALA A 301 10.45 -5.56 -24.66
N ARG A 302 9.96 -4.68 -25.54
CA ARG A 302 10.42 -4.60 -26.94
C ARG A 302 11.00 -3.24 -27.26
N GLY A 303 11.97 -3.21 -28.16
CA GLY A 303 12.67 -1.99 -28.55
C GLY A 303 12.42 -1.59 -30.00
N LYS A 304 12.33 -0.29 -30.22
CA LYS A 304 12.31 0.37 -31.53
C LYS A 304 13.51 1.31 -31.62
N CYS A 305 13.89 1.64 -32.86
CA CYS A 305 15.02 2.53 -33.12
C CYS A 305 14.91 3.84 -32.32
N PRO A 306 16.00 4.29 -31.69
CA PRO A 306 16.01 5.58 -31.00
C PRO A 306 15.80 6.76 -31.95
N THR A 307 15.40 7.90 -31.39
CA THR A 307 15.28 9.17 -32.13
C THR A 307 16.64 9.78 -32.43
N GLU A 308 16.69 10.71 -33.40
CA GLU A 308 17.91 11.49 -33.72
C GLU A 308 18.17 12.65 -32.73
N THR A 309 17.26 12.86 -31.78
CA THR A 309 17.28 13.99 -30.85
C THR A 309 17.43 13.54 -29.41
N TYR A 310 18.10 14.36 -28.60
CA TYR A 310 18.01 14.29 -27.15
C TYR A 310 16.92 15.24 -26.64
N LYS A 311 16.29 14.87 -25.53
CA LYS A 311 15.51 15.79 -24.71
C LYS A 311 16.47 16.76 -24.01
N VAL A 312 16.20 18.05 -24.15
CA VAL A 312 16.84 19.12 -23.38
C VAL A 312 15.80 19.68 -22.41
N CYS A 313 16.16 19.73 -21.13
CA CYS A 313 15.34 20.33 -20.09
C CYS A 313 15.91 21.70 -19.73
N GLY A 314 15.24 22.75 -20.19
CA GLY A 314 15.48 24.12 -19.75
C GLY A 314 14.69 24.45 -18.49
N THR A 315 15.25 25.21 -17.56
CA THR A 315 14.47 25.79 -16.45
C THR A 315 14.60 27.31 -16.39
N TYR A 316 13.53 28.01 -16.03
CA TYR A 316 13.51 29.47 -15.87
C TYR A 316 12.65 29.90 -14.68
N LEU A 317 12.95 31.09 -14.12
CA LEU A 317 12.16 31.70 -13.05
C LEU A 317 10.88 32.31 -13.63
N ASP A 318 9.72 31.92 -13.10
CA ASP A 318 8.39 32.42 -13.50
C ASP A 318 7.63 33.03 -12.30
N GLY A 319 8.26 34.03 -11.67
CA GLY A 319 7.71 34.70 -10.49
C GLY A 319 7.83 33.88 -9.20
N PHE A 320 6.91 34.12 -8.28
CA PHE A 320 6.92 33.55 -6.93
C PHE A 320 5.54 33.01 -6.54
N LYS A 321 5.53 32.05 -5.61
CA LYS A 321 4.32 31.59 -4.93
C LYS A 321 4.48 31.62 -3.42
N VAL A 322 3.37 31.76 -2.71
CA VAL A 322 3.29 31.51 -1.28
C VAL A 322 2.11 30.60 -1.02
N SER A 323 2.25 29.67 -0.09
CA SER A 323 1.15 28.84 0.37
C SER A 323 1.22 28.61 1.87
N THR A 324 0.05 28.50 2.49
CA THR A 324 -0.10 28.16 3.90
C THR A 324 -1.42 27.42 4.11
N SER A 325 -1.55 26.71 5.21
CA SER A 325 -2.83 26.14 5.63
C SER A 325 -3.19 26.61 7.03
N ILE A 326 -4.46 26.91 7.23
CA ILE A 326 -5.05 27.34 8.50
C ILE A 326 -5.93 26.20 9.00
N ILE A 327 -5.75 25.82 10.27
CA ILE A 327 -6.55 24.79 10.92
C ILE A 327 -7.59 25.47 11.81
N VAL A 328 -8.86 25.14 11.58
CA VAL A 328 -10.00 25.66 12.35
C VAL A 328 -10.78 24.50 12.93
N ARG A 329 -11.10 24.57 14.23
CA ARG A 329 -11.91 23.60 14.96
C ARG A 329 -13.17 24.23 15.56
N GLY A 330 -14.19 23.41 15.81
CA GLY A 330 -15.50 23.82 16.32
C GLY A 330 -16.56 23.95 15.23
N HIS A 331 -17.82 24.15 15.63
CA HIS A 331 -18.98 24.16 14.73
C HIS A 331 -18.80 25.04 13.49
N ASN A 332 -19.21 24.52 12.33
CA ASN A 332 -19.03 25.14 11.00
C ASN A 332 -17.56 25.42 10.66
N ALA A 333 -16.65 24.52 11.04
CA ALA A 333 -15.20 24.68 10.84
C ALA A 333 -14.85 24.99 9.39
N GLU A 334 -15.39 24.23 8.43
CA GLU A 334 -15.14 24.43 6.99
C GLU A 334 -15.52 25.84 6.53
N VAL A 335 -16.73 26.28 6.87
CA VAL A 335 -17.25 27.59 6.49
C VAL A 335 -16.41 28.71 7.11
N LYS A 336 -16.07 28.60 8.40
CA LYS A 336 -15.22 29.54 9.13
C LYS A 336 -13.82 29.63 8.54
N ALA A 337 -13.23 28.48 8.19
CA ALA A 337 -11.92 28.39 7.58
C ALA A 337 -11.91 29.11 6.22
N ARG A 338 -12.86 28.77 5.34
CA ARG A 338 -12.98 29.41 4.02
C ARG A 338 -13.19 30.92 4.13
N LYS A 339 -14.09 31.36 5.03
CA LYS A 339 -14.34 32.79 5.28
C LYS A 339 -13.10 33.54 5.77
N THR A 340 -12.27 32.89 6.57
CA THR A 340 -11.02 33.47 7.08
C THR A 340 -10.04 33.77 5.95
N VAL A 341 -9.83 32.82 5.03
CA VAL A 341 -8.95 33.01 3.87
C VAL A 341 -9.52 34.02 2.87
N GLU A 342 -10.82 33.93 2.57
CA GLU A 342 -11.52 34.92 1.73
C GLU A 342 -11.36 36.35 2.28
N ALA A 343 -11.44 36.52 3.61
CA ALA A 343 -11.27 37.81 4.26
C ALA A 343 -9.85 38.35 4.17
N ILE A 344 -8.82 37.48 4.28
CA ILE A 344 -7.42 37.86 4.13
C ILE A 344 -7.14 38.36 2.70
N ILE A 345 -7.61 37.62 1.68
CA ILE A 345 -7.45 38.04 0.27
C ILE A 345 -8.07 39.42 0.06
N LYS A 346 -9.34 39.59 0.46
CA LYS A 346 -10.04 40.88 0.35
C LYS A 346 -9.34 41.99 1.11
N ARG A 347 -8.76 41.69 2.28
CA ARG A 347 -8.05 42.67 3.10
C ARG A 347 -6.77 43.14 2.40
N VAL A 348 -5.99 42.21 1.87
CA VAL A 348 -4.75 42.51 1.14
C VAL A 348 -5.04 43.27 -0.14
N GLU A 349 -6.06 42.88 -0.91
CA GLU A 349 -6.47 43.59 -2.13
C GLU A 349 -6.98 45.00 -1.84
N ARG A 350 -7.87 45.15 -0.86
CA ARG A 350 -8.57 46.43 -0.61
C ARG A 350 -7.76 47.41 0.23
N HIS A 351 -7.07 46.94 1.27
CA HIS A 351 -6.40 47.82 2.23
C HIS A 351 -4.90 47.97 1.96
N LEU A 352 -4.26 47.00 1.29
CA LEU A 352 -2.84 47.10 0.91
C LEU A 352 -2.65 47.41 -0.58
N GLY A 353 -3.73 47.46 -1.37
CA GLY A 353 -3.67 47.77 -2.81
C GLY A 353 -2.92 46.71 -3.62
N ILE A 354 -2.89 45.47 -3.13
CA ILE A 354 -2.14 44.36 -3.75
C ILE A 354 -3.04 43.58 -4.70
N SER A 355 -2.67 43.49 -5.98
CA SER A 355 -3.31 42.59 -6.94
C SER A 355 -2.54 41.27 -7.00
N LEU A 356 -3.20 40.13 -6.80
CA LEU A 356 -2.57 38.81 -6.91
C LEU A 356 -2.79 38.26 -8.33
N ASP A 357 -1.75 37.65 -8.93
CA ASP A 357 -1.81 37.14 -10.31
C ASP A 357 -2.72 35.91 -10.41
N GLU A 358 -2.64 35.03 -9.42
CA GLU A 358 -3.44 33.82 -9.31
C GLU A 358 -3.63 33.48 -7.84
N THR A 359 -4.82 33.02 -7.45
CA THR A 359 -5.10 32.54 -6.09
C THR A 359 -5.85 31.21 -6.12
N ARG A 360 -5.58 30.38 -5.11
CA ARG A 360 -6.20 29.07 -4.95
C ARG A 360 -6.55 28.85 -3.48
N ILE A 361 -7.78 28.43 -3.24
CA ILE A 361 -8.28 28.05 -1.92
C ILE A 361 -8.79 26.63 -2.02
N GLU A 362 -8.28 25.75 -1.16
CA GLU A 362 -8.66 24.35 -1.10
C GLU A 362 -8.93 23.99 0.36
N THR A 363 -10.10 23.41 0.66
CA THR A 363 -10.47 23.06 2.03
C THR A 363 -10.65 21.55 2.14
N ILE A 364 -10.10 20.98 3.20
CA ILE A 364 -10.24 19.57 3.56
C ILE A 364 -10.71 19.51 5.01
N GLY A 365 -11.78 18.78 5.29
CA GLY A 365 -12.26 18.68 6.66
C GLY A 365 -13.69 18.16 6.78
N SER A 366 -14.21 18.31 7.99
CA SER A 366 -15.58 18.03 8.40
C SER A 366 -16.21 19.29 9.00
N ASP A 367 -17.47 19.20 9.42
CA ASP A 367 -18.17 20.30 10.09
C ASP A 367 -17.52 20.76 11.40
N PHE A 368 -16.70 19.91 12.05
CA PHE A 368 -16.07 20.22 13.34
C PHE A 368 -14.59 20.55 13.25
N GLU A 369 -13.89 20.10 12.21
CA GLU A 369 -12.47 20.38 12.02
C GLU A 369 -12.16 20.48 10.54
N ALA A 370 -11.56 21.61 10.13
CA ALA A 370 -11.21 21.86 8.75
C ALA A 370 -9.84 22.52 8.61
N VAL A 371 -9.13 22.10 7.58
CA VAL A 371 -7.89 22.69 7.10
C VAL A 371 -8.21 23.41 5.80
N VAL A 372 -8.02 24.73 5.79
CA VAL A 372 -8.08 25.53 4.55
C VAL A 372 -6.68 25.86 4.12
N ARG A 373 -6.30 25.46 2.92
CA ARG A 373 -5.07 25.82 2.26
C ARG A 373 -5.31 27.01 1.35
N MET A 374 -4.49 28.04 1.48
CA MET A 374 -4.42 29.17 0.57
C MET A 374 -3.08 29.13 -0.16
N ALA A 375 -3.11 29.32 -1.47
CA ALA A 375 -1.92 29.57 -2.27
C ALA A 375 -2.14 30.76 -3.20
N ALA A 376 -1.08 31.53 -3.46
CA ALA A 376 -1.12 32.68 -4.37
C ALA A 376 0.18 32.82 -5.15
N LYS A 377 0.09 33.39 -6.36
CA LYS A 377 1.23 33.78 -7.20
C LYS A 377 1.33 35.28 -7.37
N HIS A 378 2.56 35.75 -7.50
CA HIS A 378 2.87 37.09 -7.98
C HIS A 378 4.28 37.15 -8.58
N GLN A 379 4.50 38.00 -9.58
CA GLN A 379 5.84 38.34 -10.07
C GLN A 379 6.77 39.01 -9.02
N ASP A 380 6.24 39.75 -8.04
CA ASP A 380 7.04 40.42 -7.01
C ASP A 380 7.00 39.62 -5.70
N ARG A 381 8.18 39.13 -5.31
CA ARG A 381 8.39 38.43 -4.04
C ARG A 381 7.95 39.25 -2.83
N LYS A 382 8.11 40.57 -2.85
CA LYS A 382 7.76 41.46 -1.73
C LYS A 382 6.25 41.49 -1.49
N VAL A 383 5.46 41.47 -2.56
CA VAL A 383 4.00 41.43 -2.49
C VAL A 383 3.53 40.16 -1.77
N LEU A 384 4.09 39.00 -2.14
CA LEU A 384 3.77 37.75 -1.45
C LEU A 384 4.30 37.72 -0.01
N GLN A 385 5.38 38.44 0.31
CA GLN A 385 5.85 38.56 1.68
C GLN A 385 4.87 39.36 2.55
N LEU A 386 4.23 40.39 2.00
CA LEU A 386 3.17 41.13 2.68
C LEU A 386 1.94 40.25 2.93
N LEU A 387 1.50 39.50 1.92
CA LEU A 387 0.44 38.50 2.09
C LEU A 387 0.79 37.46 3.17
N ALA A 388 2.02 36.94 3.15
CA ALA A 388 2.51 35.99 4.15
C ALA A 388 2.47 36.55 5.58
N ASN A 389 2.77 37.83 5.75
CA ASN A 389 2.70 38.50 7.04
C ASN A 389 1.24 38.66 7.52
N GLU A 390 0.33 39.00 6.62
CA GLU A 390 -1.09 39.18 6.95
C GLU A 390 -1.78 37.86 7.29
N LEU A 391 -1.37 36.74 6.68
CA LEU A 391 -1.97 35.43 6.92
C LEU A 391 -1.98 35.03 8.40
N ILE A 392 -0.97 35.46 9.18
CA ILE A 392 -0.86 35.14 10.61
C ILE A 392 -1.89 35.89 11.46
N SER A 393 -2.37 37.06 11.02
CA SER A 393 -3.35 37.86 11.77
C SER A 393 -4.67 37.11 11.98
N ALA A 394 -4.95 36.10 11.16
CA ALA A 394 -6.13 35.25 11.29
C ALA A 394 -6.27 34.59 12.67
N GLY A 395 -5.16 34.27 13.34
CA GLY A 395 -5.19 33.64 14.67
C GLY A 395 -5.76 34.55 15.76
N THR A 396 -5.69 35.87 15.60
CA THR A 396 -6.15 36.85 16.58
C THR A 396 -7.34 37.68 16.12
N SER A 397 -7.60 37.73 14.82
CA SER A 397 -8.51 38.72 14.23
C SER A 397 -9.68 38.11 13.44
N MET A 398 -9.75 36.78 13.32
CA MET A 398 -10.72 36.10 12.47
C MET A 398 -11.45 34.98 13.21
N ALA A 399 -11.81 33.88 12.55
CA ALA A 399 -12.75 32.91 13.08
C ALA A 399 -12.30 32.25 14.40
N PRO A 400 -13.19 32.14 15.40
CA PRO A 400 -12.89 31.42 16.63
C PRO A 400 -12.68 29.93 16.35
N GLY A 401 -11.73 29.35 17.08
CA GLY A 401 -11.27 27.98 16.87
C GLY A 401 -10.15 27.85 15.84
N THR A 402 -9.57 28.95 15.36
CA THR A 402 -8.30 28.92 14.63
C THR A 402 -7.18 28.49 15.58
N ILE A 403 -6.66 27.27 15.40
CA ILE A 403 -5.70 26.65 16.34
C ILE A 403 -4.28 26.53 15.80
N GLY A 404 -4.05 26.81 14.52
CA GLY A 404 -2.69 26.77 13.99
C GLY A 404 -2.55 27.03 12.50
N PHE A 405 -1.30 27.26 12.11
CA PHE A 405 -0.85 27.38 10.73
C PHE A 405 0.17 26.27 10.46
N THR A 406 0.00 25.53 9.37
CA THR A 406 0.94 24.44 9.03
C THR A 406 2.28 25.01 8.56
N GLY A 407 3.39 24.60 9.18
CA GLY A 407 4.75 24.98 8.74
C GLY A 407 5.23 26.36 9.21
N GLY A 408 4.55 27.00 10.16
CA GLY A 408 4.92 28.31 10.70
C GLY A 408 4.60 29.47 9.76
N ARG A 409 5.41 30.53 9.79
CA ARG A 409 5.23 31.68 8.88
C ARG A 409 5.55 31.28 7.45
N ALA A 410 4.56 31.39 6.57
CA ALA A 410 4.74 31.16 5.15
C ALA A 410 5.85 32.07 4.58
N ARG A 411 6.59 31.55 3.60
CA ARG A 411 7.65 32.29 2.91
C ARG A 411 7.42 32.22 1.41
N PRO A 412 7.53 33.33 0.67
CA PRO A 412 7.53 33.30 -0.78
C PRO A 412 8.66 32.41 -1.31
N GLN A 413 8.29 31.51 -2.21
CA GLN A 413 9.17 30.57 -2.91
C GLN A 413 9.22 30.94 -4.39
N ALA A 414 10.39 30.78 -5.02
CA ALA A 414 10.52 30.96 -6.45
C ALA A 414 9.71 29.88 -7.19
N ILE A 415 8.96 30.29 -8.20
CA ILE A 415 8.35 29.36 -9.16
C ILE A 415 9.38 29.11 -10.24
N ILE A 416 9.75 27.85 -10.43
CA ILE A 416 10.68 27.48 -11.49
C ILE A 416 9.95 26.61 -12.49
N ARG A 417 9.89 27.04 -13.74
CA ARG A 417 9.23 26.28 -14.81
C ARG A 417 10.24 25.57 -15.66
N MET A 418 9.86 24.37 -16.05
CA MET A 418 10.59 23.58 -17.02
C MET A 418 10.03 23.84 -18.41
N VAL A 419 10.92 23.94 -19.40
CA VAL A 419 10.59 23.89 -20.81
C VAL A 419 11.34 22.72 -21.45
N PRO A 420 10.62 21.66 -21.89
CA PRO A 420 11.23 20.58 -22.66
C PRO A 420 11.47 21.05 -24.09
N MET A 421 12.63 20.69 -24.63
CA MET A 421 13.04 20.97 -26.01
C MET A 421 13.76 19.74 -26.59
N LEU A 422 13.99 19.74 -27.90
CA LEU A 422 14.72 18.68 -28.60
C LEU A 422 15.94 19.27 -29.29
N ALA A 423 17.08 18.59 -29.21
CA ALA A 423 18.31 18.96 -29.89
C ALA A 423 18.93 17.74 -30.59
N ALA A 424 19.54 17.94 -31.76
CA ALA A 424 20.14 16.87 -32.53
C ALA A 424 21.32 16.22 -31.77
N LYS A 425 21.32 14.88 -31.66
CA LYS A 425 22.37 14.12 -30.97
C LYS A 425 23.74 14.36 -31.59
N SER A 426 23.80 14.50 -32.91
CA SER A 426 25.04 14.75 -33.68
C SER A 426 25.78 16.02 -33.27
N LYS A 427 25.10 17.00 -32.67
CA LYS A 427 25.69 18.25 -32.18
C LYS A 427 26.10 18.20 -30.70
N LEU A 428 25.81 17.10 -30.01
CA LEU A 428 25.91 16.98 -28.55
C LEU A 428 26.74 15.76 -28.13
N PRO A 429 28.04 15.73 -28.48
CA PRO A 429 28.95 14.67 -28.04
C PRO A 429 29.16 14.69 -26.52
N PRO A 430 28.85 13.60 -25.80
CA PRO A 430 29.11 13.52 -24.37
C PRO A 430 30.61 13.48 -24.08
N LYS A 431 30.98 13.91 -22.88
CA LYS A 431 32.36 13.97 -22.41
C LYS A 431 32.54 13.10 -21.19
N ILE A 432 33.70 12.45 -21.11
CA ILE A 432 34.06 11.61 -19.98
C ILE A 432 35.45 11.94 -19.46
N GLN A 433 35.66 11.68 -18.17
CA GLN A 433 36.97 11.69 -17.52
C GLN A 433 37.03 10.50 -16.57
N ILE A 434 38.11 9.71 -16.59
CA ILE A 434 38.24 8.50 -15.76
C ILE A 434 39.46 8.63 -14.87
N GLY A 435 39.27 8.61 -13.55
CA GLY A 435 40.33 8.91 -12.58
C GLY A 435 41.03 10.22 -12.95
N ASN A 436 42.36 10.23 -12.92
CA ASN A 436 43.17 11.39 -13.31
C ASN A 436 43.54 11.42 -14.81
N GLY A 437 42.89 10.58 -15.62
CA GLY A 437 43.07 10.58 -17.07
C GLY A 437 42.57 11.85 -17.76
N ALA A 438 42.93 11.99 -19.04
CA ALA A 438 42.51 13.11 -19.88
C ALA A 438 40.99 13.09 -20.15
N GLU A 439 40.42 14.27 -20.36
CA GLU A 439 39.07 14.43 -20.90
C GLU A 439 38.99 13.78 -22.29
N ARG A 440 37.98 12.94 -22.50
CA ARG A 440 37.68 12.33 -23.79
C ARG A 440 36.29 12.76 -24.24
N GLN A 441 36.17 13.18 -25.48
CA GLN A 441 34.90 13.45 -26.13
C GLN A 441 34.48 12.20 -26.89
N LEU A 442 33.26 11.73 -26.65
CA LEU A 442 32.72 10.56 -27.31
C LEU A 442 31.89 10.98 -28.52
N GLN A 443 31.89 10.15 -29.54
CA GLN A 443 30.94 10.30 -30.62
C GLN A 443 29.54 9.93 -30.12
N PRO A 444 28.49 10.70 -30.45
CA PRO A 444 27.12 10.27 -30.23
C PRO A 444 26.89 8.90 -30.90
N SER A 445 26.13 8.01 -30.26
CA SER A 445 25.85 6.67 -30.78
C SER A 445 25.27 6.74 -32.20
N GLY A 446 25.99 6.17 -33.18
CA GLY A 446 25.66 6.21 -34.61
C GLY A 446 24.74 5.07 -35.10
N GLY A 447 23.96 4.46 -34.20
CA GLY A 447 23.04 3.36 -34.55
C GLY A 447 21.87 3.82 -35.44
N PRO A 448 21.05 2.87 -35.96
CA PRO A 448 19.92 3.19 -36.81
C PRO A 448 18.94 4.12 -36.07
N VAL A 449 18.80 5.34 -36.56
CA VAL A 449 17.82 6.33 -36.09
C VAL A 449 16.60 6.29 -36.99
N ASN A 450 15.40 6.38 -36.42
CA ASN A 450 14.18 6.52 -37.21
C ASN A 450 13.75 8.00 -37.29
N ILE A 451 13.77 8.54 -38.50
CA ILE A 451 13.42 9.93 -38.86
C ILE A 451 11.93 10.13 -39.17
N HIS A 452 11.16 9.05 -39.31
CA HIS A 452 9.75 9.07 -39.70
C HIS A 452 8.93 8.22 -38.74
N TRP A 453 8.63 8.77 -37.56
CA TRP A 453 7.68 8.15 -36.65
C TRP A 453 6.25 8.54 -37.07
N PRO A 454 5.40 7.62 -37.55
CA PRO A 454 3.98 7.91 -37.60
C PRO A 454 3.42 7.88 -36.16
N HIS A 455 2.60 8.88 -35.80
CA HIS A 455 1.85 8.89 -34.52
C HIS A 455 0.84 7.75 -34.38
N THR A 456 0.72 6.88 -35.39
CA THR A 456 -0.18 5.73 -35.42
C THR A 456 0.59 4.47 -35.10
N THR A 457 0.52 4.01 -33.85
CA THR A 457 0.78 2.62 -33.52
C THR A 457 -0.27 1.76 -34.21
N GLU A 458 0.16 0.72 -34.95
CA GLU A 458 -0.72 -0.42 -35.18
C GLU A 458 -1.15 -0.93 -33.80
N ARG A 459 -2.44 -0.77 -33.50
CA ARG A 459 -2.99 -1.13 -32.21
C ARG A 459 -2.89 -2.65 -32.08
N VAL A 460 -2.05 -3.08 -31.16
CA VAL A 460 -1.99 -4.44 -30.60
C VAL A 460 -3.40 -5.02 -30.45
N PRO A 461 -3.62 -6.34 -30.70
CA PRO A 461 -4.93 -6.96 -30.61
C PRO A 461 -5.70 -6.49 -29.38
N VAL A 462 -6.79 -5.79 -29.72
CA VAL A 462 -7.57 -4.95 -28.83
C VAL A 462 -8.42 -5.88 -27.97
N VAL A 463 -8.31 -5.80 -26.64
CA VAL A 463 -9.33 -6.39 -25.73
C VAL A 463 -10.70 -6.00 -26.28
N GLN A 464 -11.58 -6.95 -26.60
CA GLN A 464 -12.88 -6.58 -27.14
C GLN A 464 -13.72 -5.97 -26.01
N ALA A 465 -14.33 -4.81 -26.27
CA ALA A 465 -15.24 -4.20 -25.32
C ALA A 465 -16.55 -5.01 -25.31
N ALA A 466 -17.09 -5.27 -24.12
CA ALA A 466 -18.36 -5.95 -23.94
C ALA A 466 -19.32 -5.03 -23.18
N ASP A 467 -20.55 -4.90 -23.67
CA ASP A 467 -21.58 -4.15 -22.96
C ASP A 467 -22.05 -4.99 -21.76
N PRO A 468 -21.92 -4.50 -20.51
CA PRO A 468 -22.38 -5.23 -19.34
C PRO A 468 -23.88 -5.56 -19.39
N HIS A 469 -24.71 -4.77 -20.08
CA HIS A 469 -26.15 -5.01 -20.19
C HIS A 469 -26.51 -6.28 -20.97
N GLU A 470 -25.58 -6.84 -21.74
CA GLU A 470 -25.74 -8.14 -22.40
C GLU A 470 -25.77 -9.30 -21.38
N PHE A 471 -25.37 -9.07 -20.13
CA PHE A 471 -25.20 -10.09 -19.09
C PHE A 471 -26.00 -9.73 -17.83
N SER A 472 -27.18 -10.34 -17.65
CA SER A 472 -28.05 -10.07 -16.48
C SER A 472 -27.88 -11.11 -15.37
N PRO A 473 -27.88 -10.73 -14.07
CA PRO A 473 -28.08 -9.37 -13.53
C PRO A 473 -26.78 -8.55 -13.44
N CYS A 474 -26.89 -7.22 -13.46
CA CYS A 474 -25.76 -6.29 -13.27
C CYS A 474 -25.80 -5.59 -11.89
N GLU A 475 -24.63 -5.19 -11.41
CA GLU A 475 -24.42 -4.40 -10.18
C GLU A 475 -23.47 -3.22 -10.49
N THR A 476 -23.74 -2.04 -9.90
CA THR A 476 -22.80 -0.92 -9.95
C THR A 476 -21.82 -1.00 -8.79
N VAL A 477 -20.53 -1.00 -9.08
CA VAL A 477 -19.43 -1.07 -8.10
C VAL A 477 -18.45 0.07 -8.32
N ASP A 478 -17.70 0.47 -7.30
CA ASP A 478 -16.56 1.38 -7.49
C ASP A 478 -15.43 0.66 -8.23
N LEU A 479 -14.70 1.38 -9.09
CA LEU A 479 -13.54 0.84 -9.79
C LEU A 479 -12.53 0.18 -8.84
N LEU A 480 -12.37 0.68 -7.62
CA LEU A 480 -11.51 0.09 -6.58
C LEU A 480 -11.78 -1.41 -6.35
N ARG A 481 -13.04 -1.86 -6.48
CA ARG A 481 -13.40 -3.27 -6.28
C ARG A 481 -12.83 -4.19 -7.36
N VAL A 482 -12.66 -3.69 -8.57
CA VAL A 482 -12.24 -4.47 -9.75
C VAL A 482 -10.87 -4.07 -10.30
N CYS A 483 -10.31 -2.95 -9.85
CA CYS A 483 -9.05 -2.39 -10.29
C CYS A 483 -8.16 -1.94 -9.13
N TYR A 484 -6.88 -1.78 -9.42
CA TYR A 484 -5.92 -0.96 -8.68
C TYR A 484 -5.29 0.05 -9.64
N ALA A 485 -4.66 1.12 -9.12
CA ALA A 485 -4.19 2.21 -9.98
C ALA A 485 -2.96 2.94 -9.45
N ARG A 486 -2.12 3.39 -10.38
CA ARG A 486 -0.97 4.24 -10.10
C ARG A 486 -1.04 5.51 -10.93
N SER A 487 -0.64 6.63 -10.34
CA SER A 487 -0.52 7.89 -11.08
C SER A 487 0.75 8.65 -10.72
N GLY A 488 1.21 9.45 -11.66
CA GLY A 488 2.40 10.30 -11.53
C GLY A 488 2.33 11.48 -12.49
N ASP A 489 3.09 12.52 -12.18
CA ASP A 489 3.20 13.68 -13.05
C ASP A 489 4.12 13.43 -14.25
N LYS A 490 3.82 14.13 -15.34
CA LYS A 490 4.72 14.23 -16.50
C LYS A 490 4.76 15.68 -16.95
N GLY A 491 5.52 16.49 -16.22
CA GLY A 491 5.51 17.94 -16.36
C GLY A 491 4.16 18.52 -15.92
N ASN A 492 3.38 19.09 -16.83
CA ASN A 492 2.04 19.63 -16.52
C ASN A 492 0.91 18.57 -16.66
N ASN A 493 1.28 17.35 -17.03
CA ASN A 493 0.34 16.26 -17.32
C ASN A 493 0.32 15.26 -16.16
N VAL A 494 -0.69 14.40 -16.13
CA VAL A 494 -0.76 13.25 -15.21
C VAL A 494 -1.00 12.00 -16.01
N ASN A 495 -0.24 10.95 -15.73
CA ASN A 495 -0.59 9.62 -16.20
C ASN A 495 -1.35 8.85 -15.10
N VAL A 496 -2.27 7.99 -15.48
CA VAL A 496 -2.98 7.06 -14.59
C VAL A 496 -2.98 5.67 -15.23
N GLY A 497 -2.17 4.76 -14.69
CA GLY A 497 -2.25 3.33 -14.99
C GLY A 497 -3.37 2.70 -14.18
N LEU A 498 -4.34 2.08 -14.85
CA LEU A 498 -5.48 1.37 -14.28
C LEU A 498 -5.39 -0.11 -14.63
N PHE A 499 -5.28 -0.97 -13.62
CA PHE A 499 -5.02 -2.39 -13.79
C PHE A 499 -6.23 -3.19 -13.34
N ALA A 500 -6.70 -4.11 -14.18
CA ALA A 500 -7.76 -5.02 -13.77
C ALA A 500 -7.22 -6.06 -12.78
N ARG A 501 -7.97 -6.32 -11.71
CA ARG A 501 -7.67 -7.38 -10.74
C ARG A 501 -7.82 -8.77 -11.32
N ASN A 502 -8.73 -8.92 -12.29
CA ASN A 502 -8.96 -10.15 -13.04
C ASN A 502 -9.11 -9.79 -14.53
N GLU A 503 -8.47 -10.55 -15.42
CA GLU A 503 -8.53 -10.32 -16.87
C GLU A 503 -9.96 -10.34 -17.41
N ARG A 504 -10.87 -11.10 -16.79
CA ARG A 504 -12.28 -11.15 -17.18
C ARG A 504 -13.03 -9.83 -17.00
N TYR A 505 -12.50 -8.89 -16.22
CA TYR A 505 -13.07 -7.56 -16.05
C TYR A 505 -12.72 -6.62 -17.20
N LEU A 506 -11.63 -6.90 -17.92
CA LEU A 506 -11.08 -6.00 -18.94
C LEU A 506 -12.10 -5.59 -20.02
N PRO A 507 -12.94 -6.49 -20.57
CA PRO A 507 -13.95 -6.11 -21.57
C PRO A 507 -14.93 -5.04 -21.06
N PHE A 508 -15.40 -5.17 -19.82
CA PHE A 508 -16.39 -4.27 -19.22
C PHE A 508 -15.78 -2.93 -18.79
N ILE A 509 -14.56 -2.98 -18.22
CA ILE A 509 -13.78 -1.77 -17.90
C ILE A 509 -13.51 -0.99 -19.19
N LYS A 510 -13.10 -1.68 -20.26
CA LYS A 510 -12.80 -1.04 -21.55
C LYS A 510 -14.01 -0.34 -22.16
N HIS A 511 -15.18 -0.99 -22.07
CA HIS A 511 -16.43 -0.48 -22.61
C HIS A 511 -16.81 0.87 -21.96
N GLN A 512 -16.69 0.96 -20.63
CA GLN A 512 -17.20 2.11 -19.87
C GLN A 512 -16.13 3.17 -19.55
N ILE A 513 -14.91 2.74 -19.25
CA ILE A 513 -13.80 3.63 -18.86
C ILE A 513 -13.05 4.07 -20.13
N THR A 514 -13.72 4.94 -20.88
CA THR A 514 -13.19 5.61 -22.07
C THR A 514 -12.40 6.86 -21.66
N ALA A 515 -11.55 7.37 -22.56
CA ALA A 515 -10.84 8.63 -22.32
C ALA A 515 -11.81 9.81 -22.04
N ASP A 516 -12.95 9.84 -22.75
CA ASP A 516 -13.98 10.84 -22.52
C ASP A 516 -14.66 10.69 -21.16
N ALA A 517 -14.94 9.47 -20.72
CA ALA A 517 -15.55 9.22 -19.42
C ALA A 517 -14.62 9.64 -18.27
N VAL A 518 -13.33 9.32 -18.36
CA VAL A 518 -12.30 9.76 -17.40
C VAL A 518 -12.19 11.29 -17.36
N ARG A 519 -12.13 11.94 -18.52
CA ARG A 519 -12.12 13.41 -18.63
C ARG A 519 -13.35 14.04 -17.96
N GLN A 520 -14.54 13.51 -18.24
CA GLN A 520 -15.80 14.03 -17.66
C GLN A 520 -15.88 13.79 -16.15
N PHE A 521 -15.35 12.68 -15.66
CA PHE A 521 -15.31 12.35 -14.23
C PHE A 521 -14.48 13.38 -13.45
N PHE A 522 -13.24 13.66 -13.89
CA PHE A 522 -12.40 14.66 -13.23
C PHE A 522 -12.99 16.09 -13.29
N LYS A 523 -13.62 16.45 -14.42
CA LYS A 523 -14.30 17.74 -14.57
C LYS A 523 -15.50 17.89 -13.63
N SER A 524 -16.41 16.92 -13.60
CA SER A 524 -17.68 17.02 -12.88
C SER A 524 -17.52 16.91 -11.36
N ARG A 525 -16.68 15.98 -10.90
CA ARG A 525 -16.60 15.60 -9.49
C ARG A 525 -15.54 16.37 -8.71
N TRP A 526 -14.47 16.84 -9.36
CA TRP A 526 -13.38 17.61 -8.72
C TRP A 526 -13.18 19.01 -9.28
N ASN A 527 -14.03 19.44 -10.23
CA ASN A 527 -13.95 20.76 -10.87
C ASN A 527 -12.54 21.06 -11.40
N LEU A 528 -11.84 20.02 -11.87
CA LEU A 528 -10.55 20.18 -12.52
C LEU A 528 -10.77 20.70 -13.94
N PRO A 529 -9.84 21.53 -14.47
CA PRO A 529 -9.99 22.10 -15.80
C PRO A 529 -10.23 21.00 -16.84
N SER A 530 -11.04 21.31 -17.85
CA SER A 530 -11.35 20.36 -18.93
C SER A 530 -10.09 20.05 -19.73
N THR A 531 -9.42 18.95 -19.39
CA THR A 531 -8.16 18.51 -20.01
C THR A 531 -8.40 17.58 -21.20
N SER A 532 -7.38 17.38 -22.04
CA SER A 532 -7.43 16.27 -23.00
C SER A 532 -7.08 14.97 -22.26
N CYS A 533 -7.70 13.87 -22.65
CA CYS A 533 -7.39 12.55 -22.12
C CYS A 533 -7.16 11.61 -23.30
N VAL A 534 -6.08 10.83 -23.23
CA VAL A 534 -5.79 9.75 -24.18
C VAL A 534 -5.69 8.45 -23.40
N ARG A 535 -6.31 7.38 -23.92
CA ARG A 535 -6.19 6.02 -23.34
C ARG A 535 -5.30 5.17 -24.24
N TYR A 536 -4.35 4.48 -23.63
CA TYR A 536 -3.53 3.44 -24.23
C TYR A 536 -3.86 2.10 -23.60
N ASP A 537 -4.05 1.06 -24.41
CA ASP A 537 -4.30 -0.29 -23.92
C ASP A 537 -2.94 -0.99 -23.68
N VAL A 538 -2.79 -1.65 -22.53
CA VAL A 538 -1.54 -2.32 -22.10
C VAL A 538 -1.86 -3.79 -21.78
N PRO A 539 -2.17 -4.61 -22.79
CA PRO A 539 -2.71 -5.96 -22.59
C PRO A 539 -1.78 -6.90 -21.83
N GLY A 540 -0.45 -6.79 -22.00
CA GLY A 540 0.52 -7.62 -21.27
C GLY A 540 0.42 -7.48 -19.75
N LEU A 541 -0.01 -6.31 -19.27
CA LEU A 541 -0.23 -6.04 -17.84
C LEU A 541 -1.68 -6.20 -17.41
N GLY A 542 -2.61 -6.43 -18.35
CA GLY A 542 -4.05 -6.36 -18.09
C GLY A 542 -4.47 -4.96 -17.63
N ALA A 543 -4.04 -3.92 -18.34
CA ALA A 543 -4.18 -2.54 -17.90
C ALA A 543 -4.55 -1.55 -19.01
N PHE A 544 -4.93 -0.35 -18.59
CA PHE A 544 -5.13 0.84 -19.42
C PHE A 544 -4.30 1.99 -18.84
N ASN A 545 -3.58 2.72 -19.68
CA ASN A 545 -2.87 3.94 -19.26
C ASN A 545 -3.61 5.17 -19.80
N PHE A 546 -3.99 6.08 -18.92
CA PHE A 546 -4.64 7.33 -19.26
C PHE A 546 -3.67 8.49 -19.11
N LEU A 547 -3.53 9.32 -20.14
CA LEU A 547 -2.72 10.55 -20.08
C LEU A 547 -3.64 11.76 -20.09
N LEU A 548 -3.67 12.50 -18.98
CA LEU A 548 -4.42 13.75 -18.79
C LEU A 548 -3.49 14.93 -19.00
N THR A 549 -3.76 15.78 -19.99
CA THR A 549 -2.86 16.90 -20.33
C THR A 549 -3.26 18.21 -19.68
N ASP A 550 -2.29 18.99 -19.21
CA ASP A 550 -2.51 20.31 -18.62
C ASP A 550 -3.42 20.35 -17.38
N ILE A 551 -3.35 19.32 -16.54
CA ILE A 551 -4.23 19.19 -15.36
C ILE A 551 -3.60 19.70 -14.06
N LEU A 552 -2.26 19.83 -14.00
CA LEU A 552 -1.54 20.16 -12.77
C LEU A 552 -1.36 21.65 -12.51
N GLY A 553 -1.96 22.55 -13.31
CA GLY A 553 -1.84 23.99 -13.07
C GLY A 553 -0.41 24.54 -13.24
N GLY A 554 0.34 23.97 -14.18
CA GLY A 554 1.73 24.33 -14.51
C GLY A 554 2.78 23.29 -14.09
N GLY A 555 2.35 22.12 -13.57
CA GLY A 555 3.22 21.03 -13.09
C GLY A 555 3.74 21.24 -11.67
N GLY A 556 4.44 20.25 -11.12
CA GLY A 556 4.86 20.21 -9.70
C GLY A 556 5.39 21.52 -9.13
N MET A 557 6.22 22.22 -9.90
CA MET A 557 6.86 23.45 -9.46
C MET A 557 6.00 24.70 -9.55
N ALA A 558 5.19 24.84 -10.61
CA ALA A 558 4.36 26.03 -10.80
C ALA A 558 2.95 25.89 -10.25
N SER A 559 2.49 24.67 -9.96
CA SER A 559 1.15 24.42 -9.46
C SER A 559 0.84 25.17 -8.16
N LEU A 560 -0.39 25.67 -8.08
CA LEU A 560 -1.02 26.07 -6.83
C LEU A 560 -1.87 24.96 -6.21
N HIS A 561 -2.09 23.84 -6.89
CA HIS A 561 -2.86 22.71 -6.36
C HIS A 561 -2.16 22.06 -5.16
N ALA A 562 -2.92 21.46 -4.26
CA ALA A 562 -2.39 20.66 -3.15
C ALA A 562 -1.68 19.40 -3.65
N ASP A 563 -2.30 18.65 -4.57
CA ASP A 563 -1.64 17.58 -5.31
C ASP A 563 -1.06 18.13 -6.62
N ASN A 564 0.20 18.55 -6.53
CA ASN A 564 0.97 19.07 -7.66
C ASN A 564 1.82 18.00 -8.36
N LEU A 565 1.90 16.77 -7.81
CA LEU A 565 2.68 15.65 -8.35
C LEU A 565 1.80 14.57 -8.98
N GLY A 566 0.48 14.81 -9.08
CA GLY A 566 -0.45 13.87 -9.68
C GLY A 566 -0.60 12.56 -8.91
N LYS A 567 -0.24 12.51 -7.62
CA LYS A 567 -0.14 11.26 -6.84
C LYS A 567 -1.49 10.73 -6.37
N SER A 568 -2.51 11.57 -6.33
CA SER A 568 -3.87 11.20 -5.89
C SER A 568 -4.79 10.79 -7.03
N TYR A 569 -4.43 11.07 -8.29
CA TYR A 569 -5.33 10.89 -9.44
C TYR A 569 -5.74 9.44 -9.67
N GLY A 570 -4.84 8.48 -9.44
CA GLY A 570 -5.19 7.05 -9.45
C GLY A 570 -6.25 6.73 -8.39
N GLN A 571 -6.05 7.21 -7.16
CA GLN A 571 -6.99 7.02 -6.05
C GLN A 571 -8.35 7.70 -6.28
N MET A 572 -8.35 8.86 -6.94
CA MET A 572 -9.57 9.55 -7.35
C MET A 572 -10.31 8.74 -8.42
N LEU A 573 -9.61 8.28 -9.46
CA LEU A 573 -10.20 7.49 -10.54
C LEU A 573 -10.84 6.19 -10.03
N LEU A 574 -10.24 5.54 -9.02
CA LEU A 574 -10.79 4.33 -8.41
C LEU A 574 -12.17 4.51 -7.74
N GLN A 575 -12.63 5.76 -7.53
CA GLN A 575 -13.99 6.07 -7.04
C GLN A 575 -15.03 6.16 -8.16
N MET A 576 -14.63 5.97 -9.42
CA MET A 576 -15.56 6.03 -10.54
C MET A 576 -16.48 4.80 -10.50
N PRO A 577 -17.81 4.97 -10.56
CA PRO A 577 -18.74 3.85 -10.60
C PRO A 577 -18.63 3.11 -11.94
N LEU A 578 -18.72 1.78 -11.88
CA LEU A 578 -18.65 0.87 -13.01
C LEU A 578 -19.80 -0.14 -12.91
N LEU A 579 -20.56 -0.31 -13.99
CA LEU A 579 -21.57 -1.37 -14.07
C LEU A 579 -20.91 -2.70 -14.44
N MET A 580 -21.14 -3.76 -13.66
CA MET A 580 -20.54 -5.06 -13.87
C MET A 580 -21.59 -6.17 -13.85
N PRO A 581 -21.48 -7.20 -14.72
CA PRO A 581 -22.33 -8.38 -14.58
C PRO A 581 -22.04 -9.07 -13.25
N SER A 582 -23.08 -9.39 -12.49
CA SER A 582 -22.96 -10.02 -11.16
C SER A 582 -22.29 -11.39 -11.26
N ILE A 583 -22.46 -12.09 -12.39
CA ILE A 583 -21.78 -13.36 -12.70
C ILE A 583 -20.30 -13.18 -13.04
N ALA A 584 -19.94 -12.00 -13.56
CA ALA A 584 -18.55 -11.67 -13.88
C ALA A 584 -17.81 -11.19 -12.64
N LEU A 585 -18.47 -10.60 -11.64
CA LEU A 585 -17.85 -10.24 -10.37
C LEU A 585 -17.44 -11.50 -9.60
N ASP A 586 -16.15 -11.62 -9.27
CA ASP A 586 -15.74 -12.57 -8.23
C ASP A 586 -16.28 -12.04 -6.90
N ASP A 587 -16.37 -12.90 -5.88
CA ASP A 587 -16.64 -12.48 -4.49
C ASP A 587 -15.49 -11.62 -3.88
N VAL A 588 -14.71 -10.94 -4.71
CA VAL A 588 -13.48 -10.18 -4.44
C VAL A 588 -13.79 -8.71 -4.75
N ARG A 589 -13.79 -7.72 -3.85
CA ARG A 589 -13.55 -7.57 -2.40
C ARG A 589 -14.57 -6.53 -1.86
N PRO A 590 -15.05 -6.60 -0.61
CA PRO A 590 -15.24 -5.39 0.20
C PRO A 590 -13.86 -4.84 0.58
N SER A 591 -13.66 -3.52 0.48
CA SER A 591 -12.39 -2.84 0.79
C SER A 591 -11.79 -3.34 2.11
N LYS A 592 -10.57 -3.87 2.06
CA LYS A 592 -9.81 -4.32 3.22
C LYS A 592 -8.82 -3.24 3.67
N VAL A 593 -9.30 -2.01 3.90
CA VAL A 593 -8.68 -1.19 4.95
C VAL A 593 -8.86 -2.00 6.24
N PRO A 594 -7.77 -2.42 6.88
CA PRO A 594 -7.49 -3.81 7.25
C PRO A 594 -8.72 -4.71 7.51
N GLU A 595 -8.93 -5.66 6.60
CA GLU A 595 -9.48 -7.00 6.92
C GLU A 595 -8.38 -8.06 6.73
N LEU A 596 -7.37 -8.03 7.61
CA LEU A 596 -6.62 -9.15 8.21
C LEU A 596 -6.68 -10.59 7.60
N GLN A 597 -6.46 -10.87 6.30
CA GLN A 597 -6.53 -12.30 5.84
C GLN A 597 -5.62 -12.63 4.66
N HIS A 598 -4.48 -13.25 4.97
CA HIS A 598 -4.25 -14.68 4.73
C HIS A 598 -3.11 -15.08 5.65
N PHE A 599 -3.43 -15.77 6.72
CA PHE A 599 -2.42 -16.46 7.50
C PHE A 599 -2.85 -17.92 7.57
N SER A 600 -2.05 -18.82 7.02
CA SER A 600 -2.12 -20.22 7.41
C SER A 600 -1.83 -20.31 8.93
N ALA A 601 -2.27 -21.39 9.58
CA ALA A 601 -1.99 -21.61 11.00
C ALA A 601 -0.47 -21.65 11.33
N GLU A 602 0.37 -21.87 10.31
CA GLU A 602 1.84 -21.73 10.37
C GLU A 602 2.30 -20.28 10.17
N CYS A 603 1.68 -19.52 9.26
CA CYS A 603 2.00 -18.10 9.03
C CYS A 603 1.52 -17.16 10.14
N MET A 604 0.63 -17.61 11.04
CA MET A 604 0.05 -16.79 12.12
C MET A 604 0.57 -17.13 13.52
N GLY A 605 1.47 -18.12 13.66
CA GLY A 605 2.00 -18.55 14.96
C GLY A 605 0.98 -19.28 15.85
N PHE A 606 -0.12 -19.83 15.32
CA PHE A 606 -1.15 -20.49 16.14
C PHE A 606 -0.96 -22.00 16.32
N SER A 607 0.12 -22.58 15.80
CA SER A 607 0.48 -23.97 16.11
C SER A 607 1.94 -24.05 16.54
N GLY A 608 2.16 -24.60 17.74
CA GLY A 608 3.48 -24.73 18.36
C GLY A 608 3.37 -24.73 19.89
N LYS A 609 4.30 -25.42 20.57
CA LYS A 609 4.41 -25.34 22.04
C LYS A 609 4.80 -23.91 22.42
N GLY A 610 3.97 -23.25 23.24
CA GLY A 610 4.27 -21.93 23.83
C GLY A 610 3.19 -20.86 23.71
N PHE A 611 2.07 -21.13 23.02
CA PHE A 611 0.98 -20.16 22.83
C PHE A 611 -0.21 -20.42 23.77
N ASP A 612 -0.71 -19.34 24.38
CA ASP A 612 -1.82 -19.32 25.32
C ASP A 612 -3.17 -19.79 24.71
N PHE A 613 -3.27 -19.80 23.38
CA PHE A 613 -4.51 -19.94 22.61
C PHE A 613 -4.23 -20.59 21.24
N VAL A 614 -5.05 -21.56 20.83
CA VAL A 614 -4.89 -22.30 19.56
C VAL A 614 -6.17 -22.21 18.73
N VAL A 615 -6.03 -21.90 17.44
CA VAL A 615 -7.15 -21.94 16.48
C VAL A 615 -6.87 -22.98 15.41
N HIS A 616 -7.76 -23.95 15.25
CA HIS A 616 -7.68 -24.97 14.21
C HIS A 616 -8.88 -24.82 13.27
N ILE A 617 -8.63 -24.69 11.97
CA ILE A 617 -9.71 -24.64 10.97
C ILE A 617 -9.55 -25.85 10.06
N SER A 618 -10.50 -26.78 10.13
CA SER A 618 -10.55 -27.96 9.28
C SER A 618 -11.83 -27.96 8.47
N LYS A 619 -11.70 -27.67 7.16
CA LYS A 619 -12.81 -27.62 6.18
C LYS A 619 -13.99 -26.77 6.66
N HIS A 620 -14.95 -27.37 7.36
CA HIS A 620 -16.23 -26.78 7.77
C HIS A 620 -16.35 -26.53 9.28
N VAL A 621 -15.32 -26.84 10.07
CA VAL A 621 -15.29 -26.59 11.53
C VAL A 621 -14.11 -25.69 11.86
N ALA A 622 -14.33 -24.68 12.71
CA ALA A 622 -13.28 -23.90 13.33
C ALA A 622 -13.29 -24.15 14.85
N GLU A 623 -12.11 -24.36 15.42
CA GLU A 623 -11.94 -24.70 16.82
C GLU A 623 -11.09 -23.66 17.51
N ILE A 624 -11.61 -23.15 18.60
CA ILE A 624 -10.99 -22.19 19.48
C ILE A 624 -10.64 -22.93 20.77
N ILE A 625 -9.35 -23.14 21.03
CA ILE A 625 -8.86 -23.95 22.14
C ILE A 625 -8.07 -23.07 23.13
N LEU A 626 -8.56 -22.98 24.36
CA LEU A 626 -7.83 -22.37 25.48
C LEU A 626 -6.69 -23.31 25.93
N ASN A 627 -5.45 -22.82 25.84
CA ASN A 627 -4.24 -23.66 25.88
C ASN A 627 -3.22 -23.22 26.95
N ARG A 628 -3.71 -22.83 28.14
CA ARG A 628 -2.89 -22.57 29.34
C ARG A 628 -3.32 -23.45 30.52
N PRO A 629 -3.30 -24.79 30.37
CA PRO A 629 -3.86 -25.68 31.39
C PRO A 629 -3.16 -25.57 32.76
N LYS A 630 -1.87 -25.19 32.80
CA LYS A 630 -1.12 -24.99 34.05
C LYS A 630 -1.56 -23.74 34.80
N GLU A 631 -1.93 -22.70 34.07
CA GLU A 631 -2.42 -21.42 34.58
C GLU A 631 -3.96 -21.39 34.63
N HIS A 632 -4.60 -22.57 34.61
CA HIS A 632 -6.05 -22.73 34.66
C HIS A 632 -6.80 -21.97 33.56
N ASN A 633 -6.18 -21.79 32.39
CA ASN A 633 -6.72 -21.03 31.26
C ASN A 633 -7.17 -19.61 31.66
N SER A 634 -6.39 -18.94 32.51
CA SER A 634 -6.64 -17.54 32.85
C SER A 634 -6.41 -16.61 31.65
N LEU A 635 -7.23 -15.56 31.56
CA LEU A 635 -7.27 -14.61 30.45
C LEU A 635 -6.17 -13.56 30.60
N THR A 636 -5.27 -13.51 29.62
CA THR A 636 -4.25 -12.47 29.45
C THR A 636 -4.68 -11.47 28.39
N ASP A 637 -4.05 -10.30 28.35
CA ASP A 637 -4.25 -9.34 27.25
C ASP A 637 -3.95 -9.97 25.89
N GLU A 638 -2.92 -10.82 25.83
CA GLU A 638 -2.53 -11.55 24.62
C GLU A 638 -3.61 -12.53 24.15
N MET A 639 -4.23 -13.27 25.07
CA MET A 639 -5.33 -14.18 24.76
C MET A 639 -6.56 -13.40 24.27
N MET A 640 -6.89 -12.27 24.90
CA MET A 640 -7.99 -11.41 24.46
C MET A 640 -7.76 -10.82 23.07
N GLY A 641 -6.52 -10.38 22.78
CA GLY A 641 -6.12 -9.94 21.45
C GLY A 641 -6.21 -11.06 20.40
N SER A 642 -5.87 -12.30 20.77
CA SER A 642 -5.97 -13.47 19.89
C SER A 642 -7.43 -13.86 19.59
N LEU A 643 -8.29 -13.82 20.61
CA LEU A 643 -9.73 -14.00 20.46
C LEU A 643 -10.35 -12.95 19.52
N THR A 644 -9.97 -11.69 19.68
CA THR A 644 -10.42 -10.58 18.81
C THR A 644 -10.11 -10.89 17.35
N ARG A 645 -8.83 -11.21 17.04
CA ARG A 645 -8.40 -11.56 15.67
C ARG A 645 -9.13 -12.78 15.13
N CYS A 646 -9.36 -13.79 15.95
CA CYS A 646 -10.10 -14.99 15.57
C CYS A 646 -11.56 -14.66 15.23
N THR A 647 -12.25 -13.86 16.05
CA THR A 647 -13.63 -13.46 15.77
C THR A 647 -13.75 -12.59 14.53
N ASP A 648 -12.77 -11.71 14.27
CA ASP A 648 -12.73 -10.90 13.06
C ASP A 648 -12.52 -11.78 11.82
N LEU A 649 -11.67 -12.80 11.91
CA LEU A 649 -11.51 -13.81 10.86
C LEU A 649 -12.83 -14.53 10.58
N LEU A 650 -13.49 -15.05 11.61
CA LEU A 650 -14.76 -15.79 11.49
C LEU A 650 -15.89 -14.92 10.91
N THR A 651 -15.90 -13.63 11.24
CA THR A 651 -16.97 -12.70 10.84
C THR A 651 -16.76 -12.12 9.46
N ASN A 652 -15.53 -11.65 9.17
CA ASN A 652 -15.25 -10.81 8.01
C ASN A 652 -14.57 -11.59 6.88
N ASN A 653 -14.06 -12.81 7.10
CA ASN A 653 -13.48 -13.61 6.00
C ASN A 653 -14.56 -14.25 5.15
N ALA A 654 -14.66 -13.85 3.88
CA ALA A 654 -15.63 -14.44 2.96
C ALA A 654 -15.43 -15.96 2.78
N ASP A 655 -14.20 -16.45 2.68
CA ASP A 655 -13.91 -17.88 2.56
C ASP A 655 -14.24 -18.64 3.85
N VAL A 656 -13.89 -18.11 5.03
CA VAL A 656 -14.24 -18.76 6.30
C VAL A 656 -15.75 -18.72 6.52
N ARG A 657 -16.43 -17.63 6.14
CA ARG A 657 -17.88 -17.52 6.23
C ARG A 657 -18.60 -18.45 5.28
N ARG A 658 -18.04 -18.69 4.08
CA ARG A 658 -18.55 -19.64 3.09
C ARG A 658 -18.28 -21.09 3.47
N ASN A 659 -17.16 -21.38 4.12
CA ASN A 659 -16.72 -22.76 4.36
C ASN A 659 -17.03 -23.26 5.76
N VAL A 660 -16.80 -22.46 6.81
CA VAL A 660 -17.05 -22.86 8.20
C VAL A 660 -18.54 -22.80 8.51
N ARG A 661 -19.06 -23.88 9.07
CA ARG A 661 -20.46 -24.08 9.49
C ARG A 661 -20.59 -24.03 11.01
N LEU A 662 -19.60 -24.57 11.72
CA LEU A 662 -19.58 -24.73 13.16
C LEU A 662 -18.30 -24.14 13.75
N VAL A 663 -18.43 -23.38 14.83
CA VAL A 663 -17.30 -22.92 15.64
C VAL A 663 -17.40 -23.57 17.02
N VAL A 664 -16.31 -24.16 17.48
CA VAL A 664 -16.23 -24.84 18.79
C VAL A 664 -15.27 -24.08 19.69
N LEU A 665 -15.76 -23.59 20.82
CA LEU A 665 -14.92 -23.03 21.90
C LEU A 665 -14.72 -24.10 22.97
N ARG A 666 -13.48 -24.49 23.24
CA ARG A 666 -13.14 -25.49 24.25
C ARG A 666 -11.82 -25.20 24.95
N ALA A 667 -11.55 -25.90 26.03
CA ALA A 667 -10.23 -25.96 26.66
C ALA A 667 -9.50 -27.23 26.21
N THR A 668 -8.17 -27.25 26.37
CA THR A 668 -7.39 -28.47 26.16
C THR A 668 -7.92 -29.69 26.94
N PRO A 669 -7.90 -30.90 26.36
CA PRO A 669 -8.48 -32.09 26.99
C PRO A 669 -7.88 -32.49 28.35
N ASP A 670 -6.65 -32.10 28.64
CA ASP A 670 -6.04 -32.41 29.94
C ASP A 670 -6.30 -31.32 31.01
N SER A 671 -6.97 -30.22 30.63
CA SER A 671 -7.25 -29.13 31.57
C SER A 671 -8.33 -29.51 32.58
N ARG A 672 -8.09 -29.19 33.86
CA ARG A 672 -9.05 -29.28 34.97
C ARG A 672 -9.96 -28.05 35.10
N THR A 673 -9.60 -26.97 34.42
CA THR A 673 -10.33 -25.70 34.42
C THR A 673 -10.58 -25.28 32.98
N PHE A 674 -11.83 -25.00 32.64
CA PHE A 674 -12.16 -24.43 31.34
C PHE A 674 -11.53 -23.04 31.20
N CYS A 675 -11.81 -22.13 32.14
CA CYS A 675 -11.20 -20.81 32.25
C CYS A 675 -11.36 -20.26 33.69
N ALA A 676 -10.27 -19.76 34.26
CA ALA A 676 -10.23 -19.19 35.62
C ALA A 676 -10.61 -17.69 35.70
N GLY A 677 -10.91 -17.05 34.57
CA GLY A 677 -11.13 -15.61 34.50
C GLY A 677 -9.83 -14.82 34.32
N LEU A 678 -9.80 -13.54 34.70
CA LEU A 678 -8.65 -12.65 34.46
C LEU A 678 -7.38 -13.14 35.14
N ASP A 679 -6.24 -13.15 34.44
CA ASP A 679 -4.94 -13.52 35.01
C ASP A 679 -4.60 -12.59 36.20
N PRO A 680 -4.17 -13.14 37.36
CA PRO A 680 -3.87 -12.35 38.55
C PRO A 680 -2.85 -11.22 38.33
N ARG A 681 -1.93 -11.38 37.37
CA ARG A 681 -0.95 -10.35 37.00
C ARG A 681 -1.64 -9.17 36.30
N GLU A 682 -2.57 -9.46 35.40
CA GLU A 682 -3.37 -8.42 34.71
C GLU A 682 -4.31 -7.72 35.70
N PHE A 683 -4.91 -8.47 36.64
CA PHE A 683 -5.69 -7.89 37.72
C PHE A 683 -4.87 -6.95 38.61
N SER A 684 -3.61 -7.31 38.90
CA SER A 684 -2.71 -6.46 39.68
C SER A 684 -2.32 -5.19 38.91
N ARG A 685 -2.08 -5.32 37.60
CA ARG A 685 -1.75 -4.20 36.71
C ARG A 685 -2.90 -3.22 36.54
N SER A 686 -4.14 -3.70 36.40
CA SER A 686 -5.31 -2.84 36.24
C SER A 686 -5.54 -1.91 37.44
N ARG A 687 -5.09 -2.32 38.63
CA ARG A 687 -5.12 -1.49 39.85
C ARG A 687 -4.06 -0.39 39.88
N ALA A 688 -3.00 -0.50 39.07
CA ALA A 688 -1.87 0.42 39.05
C ALA A 688 -1.95 1.50 37.97
N VAL A 689 -2.90 1.37 37.03
CA VAL A 689 -3.12 2.33 35.93
C VAL A 689 -4.22 3.34 36.27
N SER A 690 -4.35 4.38 35.45
CA SER A 690 -5.42 5.37 35.62
C SER A 690 -6.81 4.75 35.39
N LEU A 691 -7.85 5.41 35.89
CA LEU A 691 -9.24 4.97 35.68
C LEU A 691 -9.58 4.85 34.18
N ALA A 692 -9.12 5.79 33.35
CA ALA A 692 -9.37 5.78 31.92
C ALA A 692 -8.71 4.56 31.24
N GLU A 693 -7.47 4.24 31.59
CA GLU A 693 -6.76 3.06 31.09
C GLU A 693 -7.40 1.75 31.55
N ASN A 694 -7.89 1.70 32.80
CA ASN A 694 -8.60 0.53 33.31
C ASN A 694 -9.97 0.35 32.61
N VAL A 695 -10.70 1.43 32.34
CA VAL A 695 -11.95 1.39 31.54
C VAL A 695 -11.68 0.86 30.14
N GLU A 696 -10.60 1.28 29.48
CA GLU A 696 -10.23 0.75 28.16
C GLU A 696 -9.89 -0.74 28.22
N GLY A 697 -9.09 -1.15 29.22
CA GLY A 697 -8.77 -2.56 29.47
C GLY A 697 -10.01 -3.43 29.69
N ALA A 698 -10.96 -2.97 30.51
CA ALA A 698 -12.23 -3.67 30.72
C ALA A 698 -13.11 -3.69 29.45
N SER A 699 -13.09 -2.61 28.66
CA SER A 699 -13.83 -2.49 27.40
C SER A 699 -13.33 -3.49 26.35
N ASN A 700 -12.04 -3.82 26.35
CA ASN A 700 -11.48 -4.83 25.45
C ASN A 700 -12.14 -6.20 25.62
N PHE A 701 -12.36 -6.63 26.86
CA PHE A 701 -12.99 -7.92 27.10
C PHE A 701 -14.48 -7.92 26.72
N VAL A 702 -15.21 -6.83 27.00
CA VAL A 702 -16.60 -6.66 26.55
C VAL A 702 -16.69 -6.71 25.02
N ARG A 703 -15.72 -6.13 24.31
CA ARG A 703 -15.63 -6.17 22.84
C ARG A 703 -15.43 -7.59 22.34
N VAL A 704 -14.53 -8.37 22.94
CA VAL A 704 -14.32 -9.79 22.61
C VAL A 704 -15.61 -10.60 22.77
N LEU A 705 -16.31 -10.47 23.90
CA LEU A 705 -17.58 -11.18 24.13
C LEU A 705 -18.67 -10.77 23.13
N THR A 706 -18.72 -9.47 22.80
CA THR A 706 -19.65 -8.94 21.80
C THR A 706 -19.35 -9.50 20.40
N GLN A 707 -18.08 -9.60 20.02
CA GLN A 707 -17.67 -10.17 18.75
C GLN A 707 -17.98 -11.67 18.68
N LEU A 708 -17.66 -12.43 19.74
CA LEU A 708 -17.99 -13.86 19.84
C LEU A 708 -19.50 -14.12 19.66
N ALA A 709 -20.34 -13.37 20.37
CA ALA A 709 -21.79 -13.52 20.27
C ALA A 709 -22.36 -13.15 18.89
N ARG A 710 -21.60 -12.41 18.07
CA ARG A 710 -22.03 -11.90 16.76
C ARG A 710 -21.42 -12.63 15.56
N ILE A 711 -20.55 -13.61 15.77
CA ILE A 711 -20.00 -14.37 14.65
C ILE A 711 -21.14 -15.02 13.83
N PRO A 712 -21.04 -15.07 12.49
CA PRO A 712 -22.12 -15.50 11.61
C PRO A 712 -22.37 -17.01 11.65
N GLN A 713 -21.37 -17.81 12.06
CA GLN A 713 -21.48 -19.26 12.22
C GLN A 713 -22.14 -19.63 13.55
N PHE A 714 -22.60 -20.87 13.68
CA PHE A 714 -23.11 -21.41 14.94
C PHE A 714 -21.95 -21.70 15.89
N LEU A 715 -21.98 -21.11 17.09
CA LEU A 715 -20.92 -21.16 18.10
C LEU A 715 -21.32 -22.05 19.26
N VAL A 716 -20.56 -23.12 19.50
CA VAL A 716 -20.78 -24.09 20.57
C VAL A 716 -19.63 -24.02 21.58
N CYS A 717 -19.95 -23.86 22.85
CA CYS A 717 -19.00 -24.02 23.95
C CYS A 717 -19.01 -25.47 24.43
N ALA A 718 -17.88 -26.16 24.35
CA ALA A 718 -17.68 -27.50 24.90
C ALA A 718 -16.92 -27.40 26.23
N VAL A 719 -17.64 -27.56 27.33
CA VAL A 719 -17.17 -27.29 28.69
C VAL A 719 -16.76 -28.58 29.37
N SER A 720 -15.54 -28.57 29.90
CA SER A 720 -15.04 -29.56 30.84
C SER A 720 -14.16 -28.86 31.88
N GLY A 721 -14.31 -29.25 33.14
CA GLY A 721 -13.62 -28.60 34.25
C GLY A 721 -14.32 -27.34 34.76
N ARG A 722 -13.66 -26.67 35.70
CA ARG A 722 -14.20 -25.50 36.41
C ARG A 722 -14.32 -24.26 35.54
N VAL A 723 -15.34 -23.43 35.76
CA VAL A 723 -15.57 -22.16 35.04
C VAL A 723 -15.71 -21.02 36.05
N PHE A 724 -14.83 -20.01 35.94
CA PHE A 724 -14.83 -18.82 36.79
C PHE A 724 -14.71 -17.53 35.96
N GLY A 725 -15.16 -16.42 36.54
CA GLY A 725 -14.87 -15.08 36.04
C GLY A 725 -15.19 -14.89 34.55
N GLY A 726 -14.23 -14.36 33.79
CA GLY A 726 -14.34 -14.23 32.34
C GLY A 726 -14.70 -15.50 31.57
N GLY A 727 -14.42 -16.69 32.12
CA GLY A 727 -14.88 -17.96 31.55
C GLY A 727 -16.40 -18.09 31.46
N TRP A 728 -17.13 -17.51 32.41
CA TRP A 728 -18.59 -17.38 32.33
C TRP A 728 -19.03 -16.48 31.18
N GLY A 729 -18.32 -15.39 30.95
CA GLY A 729 -18.58 -14.49 29.81
C GLY A 729 -18.42 -15.21 28.48
N LEU A 730 -17.31 -15.95 28.32
CA LEU A 730 -17.04 -16.75 27.13
C LEU A 730 -18.14 -17.80 26.87
N LEU A 731 -18.54 -18.52 27.92
CA LEU A 731 -19.61 -19.51 27.87
C LEU A 731 -20.95 -18.87 27.50
N ALA A 732 -21.31 -17.76 28.16
CA ALA A 732 -22.60 -17.10 27.95
C ALA A 732 -22.72 -16.38 26.60
N ALA A 733 -21.59 -16.04 25.96
CA ALA A 733 -21.55 -15.49 24.61
C ALA A 733 -21.80 -16.53 23.50
N CYS A 734 -21.76 -17.83 23.81
CA CYS A 734 -21.96 -18.89 22.82
C CYS A 734 -23.46 -19.17 22.57
N ASP A 735 -23.79 -19.64 21.36
CA ASP A 735 -25.17 -19.98 21.01
C ASP A 735 -25.65 -21.22 21.77
N MET A 736 -24.74 -22.18 21.97
CA MET A 736 -25.02 -23.45 22.63
C MET A 736 -23.88 -23.86 23.56
N VAL A 737 -24.20 -24.54 24.65
CA VAL A 737 -23.26 -25.02 25.66
C VAL A 737 -23.49 -26.52 25.91
N ILE A 738 -22.43 -27.30 25.73
CA ILE A 738 -22.39 -28.73 26.04
C ILE A 738 -21.39 -28.95 27.16
N ALA A 739 -21.81 -29.57 28.27
CA ALA A 739 -20.97 -29.77 29.44
C ALA A 739 -20.81 -31.25 29.79
N SER A 740 -19.61 -31.63 30.25
CA SER A 740 -19.38 -32.93 30.89
C SER A 740 -19.89 -32.92 32.33
N ARG A 741 -20.72 -33.90 32.70
CA ARG A 741 -21.26 -34.08 34.06
C ARG A 741 -20.15 -34.33 35.08
N GLU A 742 -19.19 -35.19 34.74
CA GLU A 742 -18.18 -35.65 35.70
C GLU A 742 -17.21 -34.54 36.17
N SER A 743 -17.12 -33.43 35.44
CA SER A 743 -16.03 -32.45 35.61
C SER A 743 -16.44 -30.98 35.64
N THR A 744 -17.67 -30.64 35.22
CA THR A 744 -18.09 -29.24 35.09
C THR A 744 -18.65 -28.70 36.41
N GLU A 745 -18.04 -27.62 36.90
CA GLU A 745 -18.50 -26.84 38.05
C GLU A 745 -18.38 -25.35 37.68
N LEU A 746 -19.44 -24.56 37.84
CA LEU A 746 -19.46 -23.16 37.46
C LEU A 746 -19.66 -22.26 38.67
N THR A 747 -18.91 -21.16 38.76
CA THR A 747 -19.06 -20.19 39.87
C THR A 747 -18.82 -18.76 39.41
N LEU A 748 -19.78 -17.85 39.67
CA LEU A 748 -19.60 -16.40 39.55
C LEU A 748 -19.06 -15.87 40.89
N SER A 749 -17.74 -15.85 41.04
CA SER A 749 -17.07 -15.62 42.33
C SER A 749 -16.66 -14.16 42.60
N GLU A 750 -16.89 -13.25 41.66
CA GLU A 750 -16.40 -11.87 41.67
C GLU A 750 -16.74 -11.11 42.96
N VAL A 751 -17.97 -11.27 43.47
CA VAL A 751 -18.41 -10.57 44.70
C VAL A 751 -17.62 -10.98 45.94
N LYS A 752 -17.05 -12.19 45.96
CA LYS A 752 -16.15 -12.66 47.02
C LYS A 752 -14.77 -11.99 46.96
N LEU A 753 -14.44 -11.37 45.83
CA LEU A 753 -13.21 -10.60 45.60
C LEU A 753 -13.44 -9.07 45.72
N GLY A 754 -14.64 -8.64 46.11
CA GLY A 754 -14.99 -7.22 46.23
C GLY A 754 -15.23 -6.52 44.89
N VAL A 755 -15.49 -7.28 43.82
CA VAL A 755 -15.80 -6.75 42.48
C VAL A 755 -17.13 -7.31 41.96
N CYS A 756 -17.76 -6.62 41.01
CA CYS A 756 -18.96 -7.10 40.32
C CYS A 756 -18.54 -7.76 38.99
N PRO A 757 -19.23 -8.81 38.49
CA PRO A 757 -19.00 -9.40 37.16
C PRO A 757 -19.45 -8.49 36.01
N ALA A 758 -19.16 -7.18 36.08
CA ALA A 758 -19.75 -6.15 35.25
C ALA A 758 -19.52 -6.35 33.74
N THR A 759 -18.35 -6.83 33.34
CA THR A 759 -17.99 -7.04 31.92
C THR A 759 -18.67 -8.24 31.30
N ILE A 760 -19.07 -9.24 32.10
CA ILE A 760 -19.71 -10.48 31.61
C ILE A 760 -21.23 -10.48 31.83
N LEU A 761 -21.72 -9.69 32.79
CA LEU A 761 -23.10 -9.71 33.26
C LEU A 761 -24.14 -9.53 32.13
N PRO A 762 -23.96 -8.66 31.11
CA PRO A 762 -24.92 -8.55 30.01
C PRO A 762 -25.15 -9.88 29.27
N PHE A 763 -24.09 -10.66 29.06
CA PHE A 763 -24.15 -11.95 28.38
C PHE A 763 -24.76 -13.02 29.29
N VAL A 764 -24.44 -12.99 30.59
CA VAL A 764 -25.05 -13.89 31.57
C VAL A 764 -26.56 -13.63 31.67
N ILE A 765 -27.00 -12.37 31.69
CA ILE A 765 -28.42 -12.01 31.71
C ILE A 765 -29.12 -12.50 30.44
N ARG A 766 -28.50 -12.36 29.27
CA ARG A 766 -29.02 -12.89 28.00
C ARG A 766 -29.22 -14.41 28.06
N ARG A 767 -28.36 -15.12 28.80
CA ARG A 767 -28.43 -16.58 28.92
C ARG A 767 -29.49 -17.09 29.90
N VAL A 768 -29.55 -16.52 31.11
CA VAL A 768 -30.38 -17.08 32.22
C VAL A 768 -31.46 -16.13 32.74
N GLY A 769 -31.54 -14.93 32.18
CA GLY A 769 -32.40 -13.85 32.67
C GLY A 769 -31.83 -13.11 33.89
N PRO A 770 -32.34 -11.90 34.17
CA PRO A 770 -31.77 -11.00 35.18
C PRO A 770 -31.85 -11.56 36.61
N LEU A 771 -32.96 -12.20 36.98
CA LEU A 771 -33.14 -12.72 38.34
C LEU A 771 -32.19 -13.88 38.65
N THR A 772 -32.04 -14.81 37.72
CA THR A 772 -31.11 -15.94 37.87
C THR A 772 -29.67 -15.45 37.88
N ALA A 773 -29.31 -14.51 37.00
CA ALA A 773 -27.96 -13.92 36.95
C ALA A 773 -27.58 -13.24 38.27
N VAL A 774 -28.49 -12.43 38.84
CA VAL A 774 -28.27 -11.78 40.15
C VAL A 774 -28.14 -12.81 41.26
N ARG A 775 -29.00 -13.83 41.30
CA ARG A 775 -28.92 -14.90 42.32
C ARG A 775 -27.58 -15.62 42.27
N LEU A 776 -27.14 -16.04 41.08
CA LEU A 776 -25.87 -16.76 40.90
C LEU A 776 -24.67 -15.88 41.27
N ALA A 777 -24.65 -14.61 40.82
CA ALA A 777 -23.57 -13.69 41.09
C ALA A 777 -23.49 -13.27 42.58
N ALA A 778 -24.64 -13.01 43.22
CA ALA A 778 -24.69 -12.55 44.60
C ALA A 778 -24.37 -13.65 45.61
N LEU A 779 -24.84 -14.88 45.37
CA LEU A 779 -24.54 -16.02 46.24
C LEU A 779 -23.15 -16.58 46.02
N ALA A 780 -22.61 -16.45 44.80
CA ALA A 780 -21.30 -16.97 44.41
C ALA A 780 -21.11 -18.45 44.83
N THR A 781 -22.18 -19.23 44.76
CA THR A 781 -22.19 -20.67 45.08
C THR A 781 -21.79 -21.46 43.84
N PRO A 782 -20.91 -22.47 43.97
CA PRO A 782 -20.65 -23.41 42.89
C PRO A 782 -21.91 -24.18 42.52
N ILE A 783 -22.12 -24.39 41.23
CA ILE A 783 -23.18 -25.24 40.70
C ILE A 783 -22.60 -26.28 39.75
N ASP A 784 -23.16 -27.49 39.76
CA ASP A 784 -22.73 -28.58 38.88
C ASP A 784 -23.39 -28.51 37.49
N ALA A 785 -23.05 -29.44 36.60
CA ALA A 785 -23.56 -29.48 35.23
C ALA A 785 -25.09 -29.68 35.15
N ASP A 786 -25.68 -30.44 36.07
CA ASP A 786 -27.11 -30.74 36.07
C ASP A 786 -27.92 -29.55 36.62
N GLU A 787 -27.43 -28.91 37.68
CA GLU A 787 -27.95 -27.65 38.17
C GLU A 787 -27.83 -26.53 37.12
N ALA A 788 -26.69 -26.48 36.42
CA ALA A 788 -26.47 -25.52 35.33
C ALA A 788 -27.44 -25.75 34.16
N LYS A 789 -27.77 -27.00 33.85
CA LYS A 789 -28.81 -27.33 32.87
C LYS A 789 -30.19 -26.92 33.35
N ALA A 790 -30.54 -27.20 34.60
CA ALA A 790 -31.83 -26.79 35.19
C ALA A 790 -32.01 -25.26 35.20
N ALA A 791 -30.91 -24.52 35.32
CA ALA A 791 -30.88 -23.05 35.29
C ALA A 791 -30.81 -22.44 33.88
N GLY A 792 -30.78 -23.24 32.80
CA GLY A 792 -30.70 -22.76 31.42
C GLY A 792 -29.31 -22.28 30.97
N ILE A 793 -28.25 -22.62 31.72
CA ILE A 793 -26.88 -22.26 31.39
C ILE A 793 -26.32 -23.25 30.37
N VAL A 794 -26.53 -24.54 30.61
CA VAL A 794 -26.07 -25.66 29.78
C VAL A 794 -27.24 -26.25 29.01
N ASP A 795 -27.08 -26.49 27.71
CA ASP A 795 -28.14 -27.09 26.88
C ASP A 795 -28.09 -28.63 26.90
N ILE A 796 -26.88 -29.19 26.82
CA ILE A 796 -26.64 -30.64 26.80
C ILE A 796 -25.61 -31.00 27.86
N VAL A 797 -25.93 -32.03 28.64
CA VAL A 797 -25.01 -32.65 29.61
C VAL A 797 -24.67 -34.05 29.11
N VAL A 798 -23.38 -34.32 28.91
CA VAL A 798 -22.84 -35.65 28.60
C VAL A 798 -22.25 -36.28 29.86
N GLN A 799 -22.10 -37.61 29.91
CA GLN A 799 -21.57 -38.26 31.13
C GLN A 799 -20.11 -37.92 31.35
N ARG A 800 -19.25 -38.19 30.35
CA ARG A 800 -17.80 -38.07 30.46
C ARG A 800 -17.27 -37.01 29.52
N LYS A 801 -16.09 -36.47 29.83
CA LYS A 801 -15.35 -35.53 28.99
C LYS A 801 -15.08 -36.10 27.59
N THR A 802 -14.81 -37.41 27.50
CA THR A 802 -14.60 -38.11 26.22
C THR A 802 -15.83 -38.14 25.33
N ASP A 803 -17.03 -37.93 25.89
CA ASP A 803 -18.29 -37.96 25.14
C ASP A 803 -18.60 -36.60 24.48
N LEU A 804 -17.81 -35.55 24.76
CA LEU A 804 -18.00 -34.21 24.20
C LEU A 804 -17.81 -34.18 22.67
N ASP A 805 -16.80 -34.86 22.14
CA ASP A 805 -16.53 -34.88 20.69
C ASP A 805 -17.72 -35.51 19.92
N SER A 806 -18.30 -36.60 20.44
CA SER A 806 -19.49 -37.23 19.84
C SER A 806 -20.72 -36.33 19.91
N ALA A 807 -20.89 -35.58 21.01
CA ALA A 807 -21.98 -34.61 21.11
C ALA A 807 -21.78 -33.41 20.16
N LEU A 808 -20.56 -32.92 19.99
CA LEU A 808 -20.21 -31.89 19.01
C LEU A 808 -20.45 -32.37 17.58
N GLN A 809 -20.10 -33.62 17.26
CA GLN A 809 -20.39 -34.23 15.96
C GLN A 809 -21.89 -34.30 15.69
N ALA A 810 -22.70 -34.67 16.69
CA ALA A 810 -24.16 -34.67 16.56
C ALA A 810 -24.74 -33.26 16.30
N VAL A 811 -24.08 -32.19 16.78
CA VAL A 811 -24.43 -30.80 16.44
C VAL A 811 -23.97 -30.46 15.02
N ALA A 812 -22.76 -30.87 14.63
CA ALA A 812 -22.24 -30.71 13.27
C ALA A 812 -23.16 -31.34 12.21
N ASP A 813 -23.67 -32.53 12.48
CA ASP A 813 -24.60 -33.25 11.60
C ASP A 813 -25.95 -32.56 11.45
N ARG A 814 -26.36 -31.77 12.44
CA ARG A 814 -27.59 -30.95 12.39
C ARG A 814 -27.33 -29.62 11.69
N ILE A 815 -26.23 -28.94 12.02
CA ILE A 815 -25.96 -27.61 11.47
C ILE A 815 -25.65 -27.66 9.97
N ARG A 816 -25.09 -28.78 9.46
CA ARG A 816 -24.88 -28.95 8.00
C ARG A 816 -26.19 -28.90 7.21
N LEU A 817 -27.32 -29.27 7.82
CA LEU A 817 -28.64 -29.23 7.19
C LEU A 817 -29.23 -27.81 7.16
N SER A 818 -28.67 -26.89 7.94
CA SER A 818 -29.10 -25.50 8.00
C SER A 818 -28.34 -24.64 6.99
N GLU A 819 -29.05 -23.73 6.34
CA GLU A 819 -28.44 -22.81 5.38
C GLU A 819 -27.61 -21.73 6.13
N PRO A 820 -26.31 -21.56 5.80
CA PRO A 820 -25.41 -20.70 6.57
C PRO A 820 -25.82 -19.24 6.66
N HIS A 821 -26.35 -18.65 5.58
CA HIS A 821 -26.76 -17.26 5.56
C HIS A 821 -28.01 -17.04 6.42
N ALA A 822 -28.97 -17.95 6.38
CA ALA A 822 -30.17 -17.94 7.23
C ALA A 822 -29.82 -18.06 8.71
N VAL A 823 -28.84 -18.90 9.08
CA VAL A 823 -28.33 -18.99 10.46
C VAL A 823 -27.70 -17.66 10.89
N SER A 824 -26.89 -17.04 10.03
CA SER A 824 -26.28 -15.73 10.29
C SER A 824 -27.33 -14.63 10.51
N GLU A 825 -28.34 -14.54 9.64
CA GLU A 825 -29.42 -13.56 9.78
C GLU A 825 -30.29 -13.81 11.01
N LEU A 826 -30.56 -15.08 11.36
CA LEU A 826 -31.24 -15.46 12.60
C LEU A 826 -30.48 -14.94 13.82
N LYS A 827 -29.16 -15.19 13.89
CA LYS A 827 -28.33 -14.73 15.00
C LYS A 827 -28.32 -13.21 15.11
N LYS A 828 -28.16 -12.50 13.99
CA LYS A 828 -28.19 -11.03 13.95
C LYS A 828 -29.53 -10.47 14.45
N LEU A 829 -30.65 -11.04 14.00
CA LEU A 829 -31.98 -10.65 14.47
C LEU A 829 -32.11 -10.89 15.97
N ALA A 830 -31.82 -12.10 16.45
CA ALA A 830 -31.92 -12.47 17.86
C ALA A 830 -31.00 -11.60 18.75
N PHE A 831 -29.85 -11.18 18.26
CA PHE A 831 -28.95 -10.28 19.00
C PHE A 831 -29.53 -8.86 19.13
N ASN A 832 -30.13 -8.34 18.06
CA ASN A 832 -30.65 -6.96 18.02
C ASN A 832 -32.05 -6.81 18.65
N MET A 833 -32.80 -7.90 18.82
CA MET A 833 -34.16 -7.88 19.37
C MET A 833 -34.24 -7.43 20.84
N GLU A 834 -33.19 -7.63 21.64
CA GLU A 834 -33.17 -7.26 23.06
C GLU A 834 -33.33 -5.76 23.32
N LYS A 835 -33.13 -4.92 22.29
CA LYS A 835 -33.23 -3.45 22.39
C LYS A 835 -34.52 -2.89 21.79
N LYS A 836 -35.41 -3.73 21.26
CA LYS A 836 -36.59 -3.29 20.50
C LYS A 836 -37.87 -3.59 21.26
N GLU A 837 -38.74 -2.60 21.35
CA GLU A 837 -40.09 -2.77 21.89
C GLU A 837 -40.94 -3.59 20.90
N MET A 838 -41.59 -4.64 21.42
CA MET A 838 -42.45 -5.52 20.66
C MET A 838 -43.68 -4.77 20.11
N GLY A 839 -44.10 -5.11 18.90
CA GLY A 839 -45.29 -4.50 18.27
C GLY A 839 -45.06 -3.13 17.62
N THR A 840 -43.85 -2.58 17.67
CA THR A 840 -43.53 -1.34 16.96
C THR A 840 -43.55 -1.53 15.44
N ALA A 841 -43.98 -0.49 14.72
CA ALA A 841 -43.98 -0.49 13.25
C ALA A 841 -42.56 -0.66 12.68
N GLU A 842 -41.55 -0.14 13.38
CA GLU A 842 -40.15 -0.28 13.01
C GLU A 842 -39.65 -1.73 13.12
N LEU A 843 -39.92 -2.42 14.24
CA LEU A 843 -39.59 -3.84 14.40
C LEU A 843 -40.32 -4.68 13.36
N THR A 844 -41.61 -4.42 13.17
CA THR A 844 -42.46 -5.11 12.19
C THR A 844 -41.86 -5.01 10.79
N ARG A 845 -41.51 -3.79 10.36
CA ARG A 845 -40.86 -3.55 9.07
C ARG A 845 -39.52 -4.28 8.99
N SER A 846 -38.66 -4.15 10.01
CA SER A 846 -37.32 -4.74 10.04
C SER A 846 -37.35 -6.26 9.88
N VAL A 847 -38.21 -6.97 10.63
CA VAL A 847 -38.32 -8.44 10.55
C VAL A 847 -38.97 -8.86 9.22
N ALA A 848 -40.01 -8.16 8.76
CA ALA A 848 -40.66 -8.42 7.48
C ALA A 848 -39.69 -8.25 6.30
N THR A 849 -38.83 -7.23 6.34
CA THR A 849 -37.79 -6.98 5.33
C THR A 849 -36.80 -8.14 5.29
N VAL A 850 -36.27 -8.61 6.43
CA VAL A 850 -35.29 -9.71 6.44
C VAL A 850 -35.89 -10.99 5.84
N ILE A 851 -37.10 -11.38 6.26
CA ILE A 851 -37.71 -12.61 5.73
C ILE A 851 -38.10 -12.48 4.24
N ALA A 852 -38.51 -11.29 3.78
CA ALA A 852 -38.79 -11.06 2.37
C ALA A 852 -37.54 -11.21 1.49
N HIS A 853 -36.40 -10.67 1.94
CA HIS A 853 -35.12 -10.82 1.23
C HIS A 853 -34.67 -12.29 1.18
N LEU A 854 -34.72 -13.01 2.31
CA LEU A 854 -34.34 -14.42 2.36
C LEU A 854 -35.23 -15.28 1.44
N ARG A 855 -36.55 -15.03 1.41
CA ARG A 855 -37.49 -15.75 0.53
C ARG A 855 -37.24 -15.53 -0.96
N ALA A 856 -36.69 -14.38 -1.34
CA ALA A 856 -36.35 -14.07 -2.73
C ALA A 856 -35.02 -14.71 -3.18
N GLY A 857 -34.20 -15.19 -2.24
CA GLY A 857 -32.89 -15.79 -2.50
C GLY A 857 -32.95 -17.17 -3.18
N LYS A 858 -31.84 -17.55 -3.81
CA LYS A 858 -31.68 -18.84 -4.51
C LYS A 858 -31.74 -20.01 -3.52
N GLU A 859 -31.26 -19.79 -2.30
CA GLU A 859 -31.18 -20.74 -1.22
C GLU A 859 -32.56 -21.13 -0.71
N ALA A 860 -33.48 -20.17 -0.57
CA ALA A 860 -34.87 -20.47 -0.22
C ALA A 860 -35.56 -21.29 -1.34
N ALA A 861 -35.31 -20.95 -2.60
CA ALA A 861 -35.82 -21.71 -3.74
C ALA A 861 -35.28 -23.15 -3.76
N GLU A 862 -33.99 -23.34 -3.45
CA GLU A 862 -33.37 -24.66 -3.32
C GLU A 862 -33.92 -25.45 -2.12
N GLY A 863 -34.08 -24.83 -0.95
CA GLY A 863 -34.68 -25.50 0.22
C GLY A 863 -36.10 -26.02 -0.05
N ILE A 864 -36.93 -25.22 -0.72
CA ILE A 864 -38.27 -25.64 -1.13
C ILE A 864 -38.21 -26.76 -2.19
N ARG A 865 -37.25 -26.70 -3.11
CA ARG A 865 -37.05 -27.74 -4.13
C ARG A 865 -36.63 -29.06 -3.50
N ALA A 866 -35.64 -29.04 -2.62
CA ALA A 866 -35.15 -30.20 -1.88
C ALA A 866 -36.26 -30.85 -1.05
N LEU A 867 -37.07 -30.04 -0.35
CA LEU A 867 -38.24 -30.49 0.40
C LEU A 867 -39.27 -31.19 -0.49
N LYS A 868 -39.62 -30.59 -1.64
CA LYS A 868 -40.57 -31.19 -2.61
C LYS A 868 -40.04 -32.50 -3.19
N GLN A 869 -38.74 -32.59 -3.43
CA GLN A 869 -38.07 -33.76 -4.00
C GLN A 869 -37.69 -34.82 -2.95
N ARG A 870 -37.93 -34.57 -1.65
CA ARG A 870 -37.54 -35.44 -0.53
C ARG A 870 -36.05 -35.82 -0.54
N ARG A 871 -35.19 -34.87 -0.89
CA ARG A 871 -33.73 -35.00 -0.83
C ARG A 871 -33.14 -33.98 0.15
N GLU A 872 -31.88 -34.18 0.54
CA GLU A 872 -31.15 -33.14 1.25
C GLU A 872 -30.93 -31.91 0.34
N PRO A 873 -30.94 -30.69 0.90
CA PRO A 873 -30.64 -29.48 0.15
C PRO A 873 -29.17 -29.44 -0.27
N GLU A 874 -28.85 -28.73 -1.35
CA GLU A 874 -27.49 -28.70 -1.90
C GLU A 874 -26.41 -28.30 -0.87
N TRP A 875 -26.72 -27.38 0.05
CA TRP A 875 -25.78 -26.97 1.11
C TRP A 875 -25.47 -28.06 2.14
N ALA A 876 -26.28 -29.13 2.22
CA ALA A 876 -26.07 -30.24 3.13
C ALA A 876 -25.05 -31.27 2.61
N SER A 877 -24.64 -31.16 1.34
CA SER A 877 -23.62 -32.04 0.72
C SER A 877 -22.22 -31.93 1.37
N VAL A 878 -22.01 -30.94 2.22
CA VAL A 878 -20.76 -30.75 2.98
C VAL A 878 -20.64 -31.74 4.14
N HIS A 879 -19.49 -32.40 4.24
CA HIS A 879 -19.18 -33.27 5.38
C HIS A 879 -18.53 -32.45 6.51
N VAL A 880 -19.29 -32.17 7.56
CA VAL A 880 -18.80 -31.42 8.73
C VAL A 880 -18.29 -32.40 9.77
N GLU A 881 -16.97 -32.63 9.80
CA GLU A 881 -16.31 -33.54 10.73
C GLU A 881 -15.63 -32.74 11.85
N VAL A 882 -15.96 -33.05 13.10
CA VAL A 882 -15.32 -32.47 14.29
C VAL A 882 -14.06 -33.29 14.60
N PRO A 883 -12.85 -32.69 14.57
CA PRO A 883 -11.62 -33.40 14.87
C PRO A 883 -11.64 -34.00 16.28
N SER A 884 -11.35 -35.31 16.39
CA SER A 884 -11.16 -35.95 17.69
C SER A 884 -9.84 -35.49 18.30
N VAL A 885 -9.88 -35.08 19.57
CA VAL A 885 -8.67 -34.69 20.32
C VAL A 885 -8.16 -35.84 21.19
N VAL A 886 -8.79 -37.02 21.12
CA VAL A 886 -8.46 -38.21 21.92
C VAL A 886 -7.74 -39.29 21.09
N GLY A 887 -7.53 -39.09 19.79
CA GLY A 887 -6.84 -40.02 18.88
C GLY A 887 -5.48 -39.53 18.36
N PRO A 888 -4.61 -40.41 17.84
CA PRO A 888 -3.24 -40.08 17.44
C PRO A 888 -3.24 -39.31 16.11
N GLY A 889 -3.46 -37.99 16.18
CA GLY A 889 -3.57 -37.16 14.98
C GLY A 889 -3.16 -35.69 15.14
N ILE A 890 -3.07 -35.16 16.35
CA ILE A 890 -2.48 -33.83 16.60
C ILE A 890 -1.13 -34.06 17.26
N ASN A 891 -0.11 -34.34 16.45
CA ASN A 891 1.23 -34.64 16.93
C ASN A 891 1.91 -33.36 17.45
N LEU A 892 1.75 -33.07 18.76
CA LEU A 892 2.41 -31.95 19.45
C LEU A 892 3.73 -32.35 20.15
N LYS A 893 4.36 -33.48 19.79
CA LYS A 893 5.68 -33.87 20.36
C LYS A 893 6.62 -34.57 19.36
N THR A 894 7.83 -33.99 19.25
CA THR A 894 9.18 -34.61 19.02
C THR A 894 9.37 -35.33 17.67
N GLU A 895 10.38 -35.04 16.82
CA GLU A 895 11.84 -35.25 16.96
C GLU A 895 12.55 -34.49 15.79
N SER A 896 13.54 -33.61 16.02
CA SER A 896 15.00 -33.82 15.92
C SER A 896 15.56 -34.51 14.67
N ARG A 897 16.45 -33.78 13.94
CA ARG A 897 17.34 -34.17 12.81
C ARG A 897 16.59 -34.34 11.48
N ILE A 898 16.92 -33.67 10.38
CA ILE A 898 18.18 -33.15 9.81
C ILE A 898 17.93 -31.78 9.19
#